data_AF-A0A8H4UBA1-F1
#
_entry.id   AF-A0A8H4UBA1-F1
#
_cell.length_a   1.000
_cell.length_b   1.000
_cell.length_c   1.000
_cell.angle_alpha   90.00
_cell.angle_beta   90.00
_cell.angle_gamma   90.00
#
_symmetry.space_group_name_H-M   'P 1'
#
loop_
_entity.id
_entity.type
_entity.pdbx_description
1 polymer ?
#
loop_
_entity_poly.entity_id
_entity_poly.type
_entity_poly.pdbx_seq_one_letter_code
_entity_poly.pdbx_strand_id
1 'polypeptide(L)'
;MSSKPGRKFSTGATSHRKRQMSLLVGKDGHVDAPLQTLYLGISAVFADDHTAVIALAIHDTVYLNDFSIKHISLDEDMREGQDLIADHIISEVESYEHDNFVKFIGAGLPVTLKYMSPSLCSRLWLELDIVPVVLRPDHEAKEKNFWDVKRVDEQADSMARKCILNFGPSLVPHLQVGYRGIVQTDAGFRVHLTSLQNHKDTCSSATWNSMQFYANKLREKKTKIAFFSATPQGGGVALMRHALVRLSRLLGVDVTWYVPKPRPGVFRITKNQHNILQGVSHPDQRISDPEKLSITDWIEDNAKRYWLSEGGPLRPPGEGGADVIFIDDPQMPGLIPMIKRITPDRPVLYRSHIQIRSDLVAKEGSPQADIWNYLWSTIKESDMFISHPIPKFVPHNVPKEKVVYFPATTDWIDGLNKPMNKWDTGYYAHIYNQQCRTQRMTELDWPNRKYIAQVARFDPAKGIPTVIDSYAEFRRRCDEANITDVPQLVVCGNGSIDDPDGAIIFDQTMTQLEDHYPHLLDDVSVMRLDANDQLLNMVIANAHVILQLSTREGFEIKVSEALHAGVPVIVSKEGGIPLQVKDNVNGYLVTPGDYKTVAGHLIDLFTDNELHAKMSHEAKTGVSDEVGTVGNALGWFYLAAKWQELGANPGLRGDEKWVNDMAREEAGYPYSEGENRLPRRYTERKEEVQENGECEQLEQPAYLQPVAMSLPGVDESVPPTVHVETMNPARAQMLSEVAQEELTRLTPAFKVEDTVSVGPLFSGANLAPVGDASLRALRGSQAPQAPRAMTISGQGMSLLSLRDPNALSSRVPVKRPVSSVAGEIKSSKGKRQKISTYYKDVQSLGHAPVPDANTRYLTSLLRNRTLTLCLQPLPKKGADPVKPKTYNFRISQAGLVQHENLSTLSYTRALPLSLPGQVVSSSEGDLSHTVVGELLEDVWPRLKKSEKYQYARQLRNVLHKMRAPGKVGGGGTFGSVQSGPYSLMQDKHPDHTYYAIRTRPNQKQFMALLMSTLYETVPKQVAQALVSRFCTDYQVVLTHGALCPKNIVVSNNTIVWILGWDCAGHYPAWWEYVRFFEARTTDTNGDWYEYAADIFEDEFPVELAAYQGIARCQQP
;
A
#
# COMPACT_ATOMS: atom_id res chain seq x y z
N MET A 1 -50.41 -3.49 26.22
CA MET A 1 -49.47 -3.88 27.29
C MET A 1 -48.54 -2.69 27.52
N SER A 2 -48.30 -2.30 28.77
CA SER A 2 -47.59 -1.06 29.14
C SER A 2 -46.26 -0.89 28.40
N SER A 3 -46.02 0.32 27.89
CA SER A 3 -44.75 0.78 27.29
C SER A 3 -43.56 0.29 28.13
N LYS A 4 -42.85 -0.73 27.65
CA LYS A 4 -41.59 -1.12 28.28
C LYS A 4 -40.65 0.08 28.15
N PRO A 5 -40.03 0.56 29.25
CA PRO A 5 -39.08 1.66 29.16
C PRO A 5 -37.92 1.22 28.27
N GLY A 6 -37.62 2.02 27.24
CA GLY A 6 -36.45 1.81 26.39
C GLY A 6 -35.16 1.74 27.22
N ARG A 7 -34.18 0.98 26.76
CA ARG A 7 -32.86 0.91 27.38
C ARG A 7 -31.98 1.98 26.76
N LYS A 8 -31.41 2.87 27.57
CA LYS A 8 -30.36 3.79 27.14
C LYS A 8 -28.99 3.11 27.25
N PHE A 9 -27.99 3.65 26.55
CA PHE A 9 -26.59 3.33 26.81
C PHE A 9 -26.26 3.50 28.30
N SER A 10 -25.42 2.60 28.80
CA SER A 10 -25.11 2.43 30.22
C SER A 10 -23.63 2.61 30.52
N THR A 11 -22.78 2.52 29.50
CA THR A 11 -21.35 2.78 29.56
C THR A 11 -21.05 4.24 29.23
N GLY A 12 -20.00 4.75 29.86
CA GLY A 12 -19.59 6.14 29.69
C GLY A 12 -18.08 6.27 29.83
N ALA A 13 -17.48 7.20 29.08
CA ALA A 13 -16.09 7.57 29.32
C ALA A 13 -15.88 8.00 30.79
N THR A 14 -14.75 7.62 31.38
CA THR A 14 -14.44 7.97 32.77
C THR A 14 -14.42 9.49 32.96
N SER A 15 -14.82 9.99 34.13
CA SER A 15 -14.81 11.44 34.43
C SER A 15 -13.42 12.05 34.23
N HIS A 16 -12.35 11.28 34.44
CA HIS A 16 -10.99 11.71 34.16
C HIS A 16 -10.74 11.89 32.66
N ARG A 17 -11.12 10.92 31.82
CA ARG A 17 -11.02 11.01 30.35
C ARG A 17 -11.86 12.18 29.83
N LYS A 18 -13.11 12.33 30.30
CA LYS A 18 -13.97 13.47 29.93
C LYS A 18 -13.32 14.81 30.27
N ARG A 19 -12.72 14.94 31.46
CA ARG A 19 -12.00 16.17 31.85
C ARG A 19 -10.77 16.42 30.98
N GLN A 20 -9.93 15.41 30.73
CA GLN A 20 -8.74 15.55 29.89
C GLN A 20 -9.10 15.95 28.46
N MET A 21 -10.08 15.26 27.87
CA MET A 21 -10.54 15.57 26.53
C MET A 21 -11.21 16.94 26.45
N SER A 22 -11.98 17.35 27.47
CA SER A 22 -12.54 18.70 27.53
C SER A 22 -11.47 19.79 27.62
N LEU A 23 -10.34 19.51 28.27
CA LEU A 23 -9.20 20.44 28.31
C LEU A 23 -8.49 20.52 26.96
N LEU A 24 -8.29 19.39 26.27
CA LEU A 24 -7.74 19.34 24.92
C LEU A 24 -8.64 20.08 23.93
N VAL A 25 -9.94 19.78 23.92
CA VAL A 25 -10.93 20.45 23.07
C VAL A 25 -11.01 21.95 23.37
N GLY A 26 -10.87 22.36 24.63
CA GLY A 26 -10.85 23.77 25.02
C GLY A 26 -9.59 24.52 24.62
N LYS A 27 -8.47 23.83 24.40
CA LYS A 27 -7.16 24.42 24.07
C LYS A 27 -6.89 24.42 22.56
N ASP A 28 -7.13 23.29 21.90
CA ASP A 28 -6.70 23.03 20.52
C ASP A 28 -7.91 22.85 19.55
N GLY A 29 -9.14 23.07 20.04
CA GLY A 29 -10.37 22.72 19.32
C GLY A 29 -10.60 21.21 19.27
N HIS A 30 -11.64 20.72 18.59
CA HIS A 30 -11.86 19.28 18.37
C HIS A 30 -10.77 18.60 17.51
N VAL A 31 -9.65 19.26 17.29
CA VAL A 31 -8.59 18.90 16.36
C VAL A 31 -7.48 18.20 17.15
N ASP A 32 -7.04 17.03 16.68
CA ASP A 32 -6.06 16.13 17.34
C ASP A 32 -6.57 15.29 18.54
N ALA A 33 -7.88 15.04 18.63
CA ALA A 33 -8.42 14.16 19.68
C ALA A 33 -8.10 12.67 19.40
N PRO A 34 -7.43 11.94 20.32
CA PRO A 34 -7.24 10.49 20.19
C PRO A 34 -8.56 9.74 20.47
N LEU A 35 -9.31 9.46 19.40
CA LEU A 35 -10.59 8.76 19.47
C LEU A 35 -10.40 7.24 19.43
N GLN A 36 -11.15 6.54 20.26
CA GLN A 36 -11.21 5.08 20.17
C GLN A 36 -12.12 4.68 19.00
N THR A 37 -11.64 3.82 18.12
CA THR A 37 -12.41 3.33 16.98
C THR A 37 -13.34 2.19 17.40
N LEU A 38 -14.60 2.26 16.95
CA LEU A 38 -15.66 1.29 17.27
C LEU A 38 -16.49 0.95 16.03
N TYR A 39 -17.35 -0.05 16.17
CA TYR A 39 -18.31 -0.48 15.15
C TYR A 39 -19.73 -0.45 15.70
N LEU A 40 -20.67 -0.16 14.81
CA LEU A 40 -22.09 -0.06 15.14
C LEU A 40 -22.86 -1.20 14.46
N GLY A 41 -23.83 -1.75 15.17
CA GLY A 41 -24.86 -2.62 14.62
C GLY A 41 -26.22 -1.98 14.83
N ILE A 42 -27.02 -1.94 13.78
CA ILE A 42 -28.32 -1.28 13.77
C ILE A 42 -29.37 -2.31 13.34
N SER A 43 -30.45 -2.42 14.11
CA SER A 43 -31.64 -3.15 13.67
C SER A 43 -32.91 -2.41 14.09
N ALA A 44 -33.98 -2.61 13.34
CA ALA A 44 -35.30 -2.10 13.69
C ALA A 44 -36.37 -3.14 13.38
N VAL A 45 -37.35 -3.25 14.27
CA VAL A 45 -38.56 -4.08 14.10
C VAL A 45 -39.77 -3.18 14.25
N PHE A 46 -40.77 -3.40 13.40
CA PHE A 46 -41.97 -2.57 13.34
C PHE A 46 -43.15 -3.38 13.84
N ALA A 47 -43.94 -2.77 14.71
CA ALA A 47 -45.17 -3.34 15.23
C ALA A 47 -46.38 -2.79 14.46
N ASP A 48 -47.48 -3.54 14.50
CA ASP A 48 -48.74 -3.22 13.81
C ASP A 48 -49.40 -1.92 14.34
N ASP A 49 -48.94 -1.42 15.50
CA ASP A 49 -49.39 -0.19 16.16
C ASP A 49 -48.56 1.04 15.76
N HIS A 50 -48.05 1.07 14.53
CA HIS A 50 -47.22 2.16 13.98
C HIS A 50 -46.01 2.54 14.85
N THR A 51 -45.49 1.59 15.65
CA THR A 51 -44.29 1.82 16.47
C THR A 51 -43.09 1.08 15.87
N ALA A 52 -41.97 1.80 15.70
CA ALA A 52 -40.67 1.21 15.39
C ALA A 52 -39.86 1.00 16.68
N VAL A 53 -39.37 -0.22 16.89
CA VAL A 53 -38.41 -0.56 17.94
C VAL A 53 -37.03 -0.61 17.30
N ILE A 54 -36.17 0.35 17.64
CA ILE A 54 -34.81 0.46 17.11
C ILE A 54 -33.83 0.00 18.18
N ALA A 55 -32.82 -0.77 17.79
CA ALA A 55 -31.71 -1.14 18.63
C ALA A 55 -30.38 -0.78 17.99
N LEU A 56 -29.49 -0.24 18.81
CA LEU A 56 -28.11 0.09 18.48
C LEU A 56 -27.19 -0.75 19.36
N ALA A 57 -26.28 -1.51 18.75
CA ALA A 57 -25.28 -2.32 19.43
C ALA A 57 -23.88 -1.81 19.10
N ILE A 58 -23.08 -1.54 20.12
CA ILE A 58 -21.76 -0.94 19.99
C ILE A 58 -20.71 -2.00 20.27
N HIS A 59 -19.80 -2.20 19.33
CA HIS A 59 -18.74 -3.19 19.41
C HIS A 59 -17.38 -2.54 19.29
N ASP A 60 -16.39 -3.09 19.99
CA ASP A 60 -15.01 -3.00 19.49
C ASP A 60 -14.80 -4.06 18.39
N THR A 61 -13.61 -4.62 18.21
CA THR A 61 -13.39 -5.68 17.22
C THR A 61 -13.81 -7.07 17.70
N VAL A 62 -14.15 -7.24 18.98
CA VAL A 62 -14.34 -8.54 19.66
C VAL A 62 -15.61 -8.60 20.51
N TYR A 63 -15.87 -7.58 21.33
CA TYR A 63 -16.88 -7.56 22.37
C TYR A 63 -17.96 -6.51 22.11
N LEU A 64 -19.18 -6.85 22.54
CA LEU A 64 -20.27 -5.90 22.74
C LEU A 64 -19.93 -5.01 23.93
N ASN A 65 -19.70 -3.72 23.66
CA ASN A 65 -19.39 -2.72 24.69
C ASN A 65 -20.66 -2.17 25.33
N ASP A 66 -21.68 -1.85 24.53
CA ASP A 66 -22.95 -1.30 25.02
C ASP A 66 -24.07 -1.48 24.00
N PHE A 67 -25.30 -1.24 24.42
CA PHE A 67 -26.44 -1.17 23.51
C PHE A 67 -27.60 -0.32 24.04
N SER A 68 -28.40 0.19 23.11
CA SER A 68 -29.64 0.90 23.38
C SER A 68 -30.82 0.27 22.64
N ILE A 69 -32.02 0.45 23.21
CA ILE A 69 -33.30 0.06 22.60
C ILE A 69 -34.28 1.20 22.82
N LYS A 70 -34.87 1.71 21.73
CA LYS A 70 -35.85 2.79 21.78
C LYS A 70 -37.07 2.49 20.94
N HIS A 71 -38.22 2.91 21.46
CA HIS A 71 -39.51 2.86 20.79
C HIS A 71 -39.80 4.25 20.21
N ILE A 72 -40.06 4.33 18.90
CA ILE A 72 -40.50 5.53 18.21
C ILE A 72 -41.91 5.29 17.69
N SER A 73 -42.84 6.15 18.06
CA SER A 73 -44.16 6.18 17.42
C SER A 73 -44.03 6.88 16.07
N LEU A 74 -44.57 6.26 15.04
CA LEU A 74 -44.64 6.77 13.67
C LEU A 74 -46.01 7.42 13.38
N ASP A 75 -46.84 7.66 14.42
CA ASP A 75 -48.23 8.15 14.32
C ASP A 75 -48.37 9.68 14.19
N GLU A 76 -47.28 10.44 14.27
CA GLU A 76 -47.32 11.85 13.89
C GLU A 76 -46.96 11.95 12.42
N ASP A 77 -47.94 12.39 11.61
CA ASP A 77 -47.85 12.74 10.20
C ASP A 77 -46.44 12.58 9.65
N MET A 78 -46.17 11.48 8.93
CA MET A 78 -45.05 11.39 8.00
C MET A 78 -45.19 12.57 7.03
N ARG A 79 -44.73 13.76 7.43
CA ARG A 79 -44.61 14.93 6.57
C ARG A 79 -43.79 14.43 5.41
N GLU A 80 -44.38 14.46 4.22
CA GLU A 80 -43.79 13.92 3.00
C GLU A 80 -42.30 14.29 2.94
N GLY A 81 -41.41 13.30 3.18
CA GLY A 81 -39.96 13.45 3.11
C GLY A 81 -39.15 13.39 4.41
N GLN A 82 -39.73 13.24 5.60
CA GLN A 82 -38.93 13.06 6.85
C GLN A 82 -38.67 11.58 7.17
N ASP A 83 -37.39 11.21 7.34
CA ASP A 83 -36.93 9.87 7.74
C ASP A 83 -36.62 9.85 9.24
N LEU A 84 -37.68 9.77 10.06
CA LEU A 84 -37.61 9.87 11.53
C LEU A 84 -36.68 8.83 12.17
N ILE A 85 -36.53 7.67 11.52
CA ILE A 85 -35.64 6.59 11.96
C ILE A 85 -34.19 7.02 11.76
N ALA A 86 -33.86 7.54 10.58
CA ALA A 86 -32.54 8.09 10.32
C ALA A 86 -32.24 9.26 11.27
N ASP A 87 -33.17 10.20 11.45
CA ASP A 87 -33.01 11.35 12.37
C ASP A 87 -32.64 10.89 13.78
N HIS A 88 -33.39 9.91 14.29
CA HIS A 88 -33.13 9.38 15.61
C HIS A 88 -31.77 8.69 15.72
N ILE A 89 -31.44 7.80 14.77
CA ILE A 89 -30.20 7.03 14.79
C ILE A 89 -28.99 7.97 14.68
N ILE A 90 -29.01 8.91 13.72
CA ILE A 90 -27.92 9.87 13.52
C ILE A 90 -27.69 10.68 14.79
N SER A 91 -28.75 11.26 15.37
CA SER A 91 -28.65 12.05 16.60
C SER A 91 -28.12 11.24 17.79
N GLU A 92 -28.56 9.98 17.96
CA GLU A 92 -28.13 9.14 19.07
C GLU A 92 -26.68 8.65 18.90
N VAL A 93 -26.25 8.34 17.67
CA VAL A 93 -24.87 7.94 17.36
C VAL A 93 -23.91 9.11 17.52
N GLU A 94 -24.26 10.28 16.99
CA GLU A 94 -23.45 11.50 17.14
C GLU A 94 -23.27 11.87 18.61
N SER A 95 -24.36 11.84 19.40
CA SER A 95 -24.31 12.08 20.84
C SER A 95 -23.37 11.09 21.54
N TYR A 96 -23.42 9.81 21.15
CA TYR A 96 -22.55 8.79 21.72
C TYR A 96 -21.07 9.03 21.38
N GLU A 97 -20.74 9.39 20.14
CA GLU A 97 -19.36 9.70 19.71
C GLU A 97 -18.75 10.81 20.57
N HIS A 98 -19.50 11.90 20.73
CA HIS A 98 -19.06 13.08 21.47
C HIS A 98 -18.98 12.81 22.98
N ASP A 99 -20.00 12.18 23.57
CA ASP A 99 -20.04 11.93 25.01
C ASP A 99 -18.98 10.93 25.49
N ASN A 100 -18.51 10.06 24.57
CA ASN A 100 -17.57 8.98 24.86
C ASN A 100 -16.18 9.13 24.22
N PHE A 101 -15.98 10.13 23.37
CA PHE A 101 -14.73 10.36 22.63
C PHE A 101 -14.33 9.13 21.79
N VAL A 102 -15.27 8.69 20.95
CA VAL A 102 -15.10 7.54 20.06
C VAL A 102 -15.40 7.93 18.61
N LYS A 103 -14.95 7.09 17.68
CA LYS A 103 -15.23 7.21 16.25
C LYS A 103 -15.76 5.88 15.73
N PHE A 104 -16.96 5.87 15.16
CA PHE A 104 -17.47 4.70 14.48
C PHE A 104 -16.89 4.61 13.06
N ILE A 105 -16.33 3.45 12.72
CA ILE A 105 -15.72 3.20 11.39
C ILE A 105 -16.76 2.63 10.42
N GLY A 106 -17.62 1.73 10.92
CA GLY A 106 -18.63 1.07 10.11
C GLY A 106 -19.89 0.75 10.90
N ALA A 107 -21.02 0.74 10.18
CA ALA A 107 -22.32 0.38 10.71
C ALA A 107 -22.94 -0.78 9.92
N GLY A 108 -23.18 -1.92 10.58
CA GLY A 108 -23.93 -3.02 10.00
C GLY A 108 -25.43 -2.80 10.14
N LEU A 109 -26.19 -3.04 9.08
CA LEU A 109 -27.65 -2.99 9.13
C LEU A 109 -28.32 -4.02 8.22
N PRO A 110 -29.53 -4.51 8.53
CA PRO A 110 -30.22 -5.45 7.67
C PRO A 110 -30.79 -4.76 6.42
N VAL A 111 -30.89 -5.51 5.31
CA VAL A 111 -31.50 -5.02 4.05
C VAL A 111 -32.91 -4.43 4.28
N THR A 112 -33.69 -5.00 5.19
CA THR A 112 -35.05 -4.52 5.53
C THR A 112 -35.01 -3.08 6.04
N LEU A 113 -34.10 -2.76 6.96
CA LEU A 113 -33.97 -1.41 7.50
C LEU A 113 -33.59 -0.39 6.41
N LYS A 114 -32.71 -0.76 5.48
CA LYS A 114 -32.33 0.08 4.34
C LYS A 114 -33.52 0.44 3.43
N TYR A 115 -34.56 -0.41 3.35
CA TYR A 115 -35.79 -0.06 2.60
C TYR A 115 -36.75 0.81 3.40
N MET A 116 -36.75 0.67 4.73
CA MET A 116 -37.67 1.38 5.62
C MET A 116 -37.15 2.76 6.02
N SER A 117 -35.84 2.96 5.98
CA SER A 117 -35.15 4.22 6.22
C SER A 117 -34.17 4.46 5.05
N PRO A 118 -34.68 4.91 3.89
CA PRO A 118 -33.88 5.01 2.67
C PRO A 118 -32.72 6.01 2.74
N SER A 119 -32.81 7.00 3.64
CA SER A 119 -31.76 8.03 3.79
C SER A 119 -30.66 7.63 4.76
N LEU A 120 -30.90 6.66 5.66
CA LEU A 120 -30.01 6.31 6.76
C LEU A 120 -28.58 6.01 6.30
N CYS A 121 -28.40 5.19 5.26
CA CYS A 121 -27.05 4.84 4.80
C CYS A 121 -26.27 6.06 4.29
N SER A 122 -26.91 6.90 3.47
CA SER A 122 -26.26 8.13 2.98
C SER A 122 -25.95 9.11 4.10
N ARG A 123 -26.79 9.20 5.12
CA ARG A 123 -26.57 10.10 6.25
C ARG A 123 -25.47 9.59 7.18
N LEU A 124 -25.41 8.29 7.46
CA LEU A 124 -24.28 7.68 8.17
C LEU A 124 -22.95 8.01 7.49
N TRP A 125 -22.91 7.97 6.16
CA TRP A 125 -21.71 8.26 5.39
C TRP A 125 -21.37 9.77 5.30
N LEU A 126 -22.34 10.60 4.94
CA LEU A 126 -22.11 12.02 4.64
C LEU A 126 -22.12 12.91 5.89
N GLU A 127 -22.91 12.58 6.91
CA GLU A 127 -23.00 13.39 8.14
C GLU A 127 -22.02 12.92 9.21
N LEU A 128 -21.82 11.60 9.34
CA LEU A 128 -21.04 11.00 10.43
C LEU A 128 -19.79 10.24 9.98
N ASP A 129 -19.48 10.18 8.68
CA ASP A 129 -18.35 9.41 8.16
C ASP A 129 -18.28 7.96 8.67
N ILE A 130 -19.42 7.27 8.64
CA ILE A 130 -19.55 5.86 9.01
C ILE A 130 -19.88 5.06 7.77
N VAL A 131 -19.10 4.02 7.47
CA VAL A 131 -19.34 3.17 6.30
C VAL A 131 -20.54 2.22 6.57
N PRO A 132 -21.68 2.36 5.85
CA PRO A 132 -22.87 1.54 6.07
C PRO A 132 -22.78 0.21 5.31
N VAL A 133 -22.69 -0.89 6.03
CA VAL A 133 -22.66 -2.26 5.47
C VAL A 133 -24.05 -2.89 5.59
N VAL A 134 -24.74 -2.98 4.45
CA VAL A 134 -26.07 -3.57 4.33
C VAL A 134 -25.95 -5.08 4.15
N LEU A 135 -26.51 -5.83 5.09
CA LEU A 135 -26.33 -7.27 5.22
C LEU A 135 -27.66 -8.00 5.10
N ARG A 136 -27.63 -9.15 4.44
CA ARG A 136 -28.75 -10.09 4.49
C ARG A 136 -28.70 -10.86 5.81
N PRO A 137 -29.84 -11.04 6.50
CA PRO A 137 -29.96 -12.07 7.53
C PRO A 137 -29.50 -13.42 6.99
N ASP A 138 -28.88 -14.26 7.82
CA ASP A 138 -28.46 -15.59 7.37
C ASP A 138 -29.71 -16.40 7.02
N HIS A 139 -29.82 -16.81 5.76
CA HIS A 139 -30.75 -17.86 5.37
C HIS A 139 -30.04 -19.19 5.63
N GLU A 140 -30.27 -19.79 6.81
CA GLU A 140 -29.87 -21.17 7.02
C GLU A 140 -30.67 -22.05 6.05
N ALA A 141 -29.95 -22.78 5.19
CA ALA A 141 -30.53 -23.71 4.25
C ALA A 141 -31.04 -24.96 4.98
N LYS A 142 -32.15 -24.81 5.73
CA LYS A 142 -33.16 -25.80 6.17
C LYS A 142 -33.79 -25.34 7.51
N GLU A 143 -35.12 -25.18 7.49
CA GLU A 143 -36.05 -25.07 8.62
C GLU A 143 -35.96 -23.83 9.54
N LYS A 144 -36.93 -22.91 9.37
CA LYS A 144 -37.22 -21.67 10.13
C LYS A 144 -36.07 -20.66 10.21
N ASN A 145 -36.28 -19.48 9.62
CA ASN A 145 -35.37 -18.32 9.73
C ASN A 145 -35.14 -17.98 11.22
N PHE A 146 -34.01 -18.39 11.79
CA PHE A 146 -33.65 -18.06 13.18
C PHE A 146 -33.55 -16.55 13.43
N TRP A 147 -33.39 -15.76 12.36
CA TRP A 147 -33.41 -14.30 12.38
C TRP A 147 -34.71 -13.72 12.95
N ASP A 148 -35.87 -14.26 12.54
CA ASP A 148 -37.18 -13.72 12.92
C ASP A 148 -37.54 -14.05 14.38
N VAL A 149 -36.77 -14.96 15.01
CA VAL A 149 -36.92 -15.35 16.42
C VAL A 149 -36.04 -14.48 17.33
N LYS A 150 -34.98 -13.85 16.80
CA LYS A 150 -34.07 -13.00 17.58
C LYS A 150 -34.75 -11.72 18.05
N ARG A 151 -34.37 -11.25 19.23
CA ARG A 151 -34.75 -9.91 19.68
C ARG A 151 -34.00 -8.85 18.87
N VAL A 152 -34.55 -7.64 18.80
CA VAL A 152 -33.99 -6.55 17.98
C VAL A 152 -32.56 -6.15 18.39
N ASP A 153 -32.22 -6.25 19.68
CA ASP A 153 -30.87 -6.04 20.20
C ASP A 153 -29.90 -7.15 19.78
N GLU A 154 -30.34 -8.41 19.78
CA GLU A 154 -29.55 -9.54 19.27
C GLU A 154 -29.34 -9.48 17.75
N GLN A 155 -30.32 -8.90 17.03
CA GLN A 155 -30.17 -8.61 15.61
C GLN A 155 -29.13 -7.51 15.39
N ALA A 156 -29.20 -6.40 16.14
CA ALA A 156 -28.23 -5.32 16.09
C ALA A 156 -26.81 -5.80 16.41
N ASP A 157 -26.62 -6.58 17.48
CA ASP A 157 -25.35 -7.24 17.82
C ASP A 157 -24.81 -8.07 16.65
N SER A 158 -25.68 -8.88 16.04
CA SER A 158 -25.30 -9.69 14.88
C SER A 158 -24.89 -8.85 13.68
N MET A 159 -25.48 -7.67 13.48
CA MET A 159 -25.08 -6.75 12.42
C MET A 159 -23.72 -6.12 12.68
N ALA A 160 -23.43 -5.70 13.92
CA ALA A 160 -22.12 -5.17 14.30
C ALA A 160 -21.01 -6.19 14.00
N ARG A 161 -21.16 -7.42 14.49
CA ARG A 161 -20.17 -8.49 14.28
C ARG A 161 -19.93 -8.82 12.81
N LYS A 162 -20.98 -8.84 11.99
CA LYS A 162 -20.85 -9.06 10.55
C LYS A 162 -20.27 -7.86 9.81
N CYS A 163 -20.52 -6.64 10.28
CA CYS A 163 -19.93 -5.42 9.74
C CYS A 163 -18.41 -5.48 9.85
N ILE A 164 -17.89 -5.80 11.04
CA ILE A 164 -16.45 -5.88 11.37
C ILE A 164 -15.69 -6.75 10.36
N LEU A 165 -16.28 -7.86 9.90
CA LEU A 165 -15.67 -8.79 8.94
C LEU A 165 -15.41 -8.19 7.55
N ASN A 166 -15.88 -6.97 7.28
CA ASN A 166 -15.64 -6.28 6.01
C ASN A 166 -14.45 -5.33 6.07
N PHE A 167 -13.80 -5.15 7.21
CA PHE A 167 -12.71 -4.18 7.40
C PHE A 167 -11.39 -4.89 7.68
N GLY A 168 -10.32 -4.39 7.07
CA GLY A 168 -8.94 -4.85 7.34
C GLY A 168 -8.25 -4.07 8.46
N PRO A 169 -6.96 -4.36 8.73
CA PRO A 169 -6.15 -3.65 9.73
C PRO A 169 -6.09 -2.13 9.52
N SER A 170 -6.14 -1.68 8.26
CA SER A 170 -6.15 -0.26 7.89
C SER A 170 -7.51 0.43 8.12
N LEU A 171 -8.51 -0.27 8.67
CA LEU A 171 -9.87 0.25 8.91
C LEU A 171 -10.62 0.71 7.66
N VAL A 172 -10.17 0.26 6.48
CA VAL A 172 -10.83 0.46 5.19
C VAL A 172 -11.56 -0.83 4.80
N PRO A 173 -12.74 -0.75 4.15
CA PRO A 173 -13.43 -1.94 3.64
C PRO A 173 -12.55 -2.76 2.68
N HIS A 174 -12.67 -4.09 2.74
CA HIS A 174 -11.92 -4.98 1.87
C HIS A 174 -12.26 -4.75 0.39
N LEU A 175 -11.25 -4.38 -0.38
CA LEU A 175 -11.32 -4.48 -1.83
C LEU A 175 -11.25 -5.95 -2.24
N GLN A 176 -12.27 -6.42 -2.96
CA GLN A 176 -12.35 -7.81 -3.40
C GLN A 176 -12.34 -7.89 -4.92
N VAL A 177 -11.53 -8.81 -5.46
CA VAL A 177 -11.59 -9.22 -6.86
C VAL A 177 -12.24 -10.59 -6.89
N GLY A 178 -13.47 -10.63 -7.39
CA GLY A 178 -14.30 -11.82 -7.43
C GLY A 178 -13.93 -12.78 -8.55
N TYR A 179 -14.80 -13.78 -8.76
CA TYR A 179 -14.66 -14.73 -9.86
C TYR A 179 -14.55 -14.00 -11.21
N ARG A 180 -13.68 -14.51 -12.10
CA ARG A 180 -13.32 -13.90 -13.40
C ARG A 180 -12.68 -12.52 -13.36
N GLY A 181 -12.17 -12.10 -12.19
CA GLY A 181 -11.52 -10.80 -12.09
C GLY A 181 -12.51 -9.64 -11.98
N ILE A 182 -13.79 -9.90 -11.68
CA ILE A 182 -14.77 -8.84 -11.45
C ILE A 182 -14.36 -8.04 -10.22
N VAL A 183 -14.24 -6.73 -10.35
CA VAL A 183 -14.02 -5.86 -9.19
C VAL A 183 -15.33 -5.75 -8.41
N GLN A 184 -15.32 -6.24 -7.18
CA GLN A 184 -16.46 -6.21 -6.27
C GLN A 184 -16.48 -4.87 -5.51
N THR A 185 -16.74 -3.78 -6.25
CA THR A 185 -16.90 -2.42 -5.71
C THR A 185 -17.82 -2.44 -4.48
N ASP A 186 -17.50 -1.61 -3.49
CA ASP A 186 -18.29 -1.45 -2.26
C ASP A 186 -18.49 -2.77 -1.48
N ALA A 187 -17.39 -3.52 -1.29
CA ALA A 187 -17.36 -4.84 -0.63
C ALA A 187 -18.37 -5.84 -1.22
N GLY A 188 -18.45 -5.89 -2.56
CA GLY A 188 -19.44 -6.70 -3.28
C GLY A 188 -20.84 -6.10 -3.22
N PHE A 189 -20.92 -4.77 -3.33
CA PHE A 189 -22.17 -3.99 -3.33
C PHE A 189 -22.98 -4.12 -2.03
N ARG A 190 -22.29 -4.44 -0.93
CA ARG A 190 -22.88 -4.48 0.41
C ARG A 190 -22.73 -3.15 1.12
N VAL A 191 -21.76 -2.33 0.73
CA VAL A 191 -21.64 -0.96 1.22
C VAL A 191 -22.55 -0.05 0.40
N HIS A 192 -23.37 0.76 1.07
CA HIS A 192 -24.34 1.66 0.43
C HIS A 192 -24.06 3.12 0.81
N LEU A 193 -23.04 3.73 0.21
CA LEU A 193 -22.58 5.08 0.62
C LEU A 193 -23.56 6.21 0.30
N THR A 194 -24.23 6.14 -0.85
CA THR A 194 -24.94 7.29 -1.43
C THR A 194 -26.27 6.87 -2.06
N SER A 195 -27.14 7.86 -2.29
CA SER A 195 -28.41 7.72 -3.01
C SER A 195 -28.36 8.43 -4.38
N LEU A 196 -29.35 8.16 -5.24
CA LEU A 196 -29.51 8.88 -6.50
C LEU A 196 -29.72 10.38 -6.30
N GLN A 197 -30.44 10.76 -5.24
CA GLN A 197 -30.66 12.17 -4.92
C GLN A 197 -29.33 12.85 -4.59
N ASN A 198 -28.46 12.21 -3.80
CA ASN A 198 -27.14 12.77 -3.49
C ASN A 198 -26.33 13.03 -4.76
N HIS A 199 -26.31 12.12 -5.74
CA HIS A 199 -25.61 12.36 -7.01
C HIS A 199 -26.26 13.45 -7.86
N LYS A 200 -27.59 13.55 -7.84
CA LYS A 200 -28.32 14.63 -8.53
C LYS A 200 -27.94 16.00 -7.99
N ASP A 201 -27.73 16.11 -6.67
CA ASP A 201 -27.36 17.36 -6.00
C ASP A 201 -25.92 17.80 -6.30
N THR A 202 -25.11 16.95 -6.95
CA THR A 202 -23.70 17.22 -7.25
C THR A 202 -23.44 17.77 -8.66
N CYS A 203 -24.48 18.01 -9.46
CA CYS A 203 -24.34 18.49 -10.83
C CYS A 203 -25.54 19.35 -11.26
N SER A 204 -25.43 20.01 -12.40
CA SER A 204 -26.55 20.75 -12.98
C SER A 204 -27.68 19.82 -13.44
N SER A 205 -28.90 20.37 -13.49
CA SER A 205 -30.06 19.65 -14.02
C SER A 205 -29.87 19.23 -15.48
N ALA A 206 -29.15 20.01 -16.28
CA ALA A 206 -28.87 19.69 -17.69
C ALA A 206 -27.99 18.43 -17.82
N THR A 207 -26.90 18.35 -17.04
CA THR A 207 -26.05 17.17 -16.97
C THR A 207 -26.80 15.96 -16.46
N TRP A 208 -27.56 16.10 -15.37
CA TRP A 208 -28.36 15.01 -14.79
C TRP A 208 -29.39 14.46 -15.79
N ASN A 209 -30.17 15.33 -16.42
CA ASN A 209 -31.21 14.93 -17.37
C ASN A 209 -30.63 14.26 -18.62
N SER A 210 -29.49 14.78 -19.12
CA SER A 210 -28.77 14.15 -20.23
C SER A 210 -28.25 12.76 -19.86
N MET A 211 -27.69 12.60 -18.65
CA MET A 211 -27.20 11.30 -18.17
C MET A 211 -28.35 10.30 -18.04
N GLN A 212 -29.47 10.73 -17.43
CA GLN A 212 -30.68 9.91 -17.28
C GLN A 212 -31.26 9.48 -18.63
N PHE A 213 -31.23 10.35 -19.64
CA PHE A 213 -31.67 10.01 -20.99
C PHE A 213 -30.94 8.78 -21.55
N TYR A 214 -29.61 8.74 -21.45
CA TYR A 214 -28.83 7.58 -21.91
C TYR A 214 -28.91 6.38 -20.98
N ALA A 215 -28.97 6.59 -19.66
CA ALA A 215 -29.18 5.51 -18.69
C ALA A 215 -30.50 4.75 -18.96
N ASN A 216 -31.58 5.49 -19.28
CA ASN A 216 -32.86 4.90 -19.68
C ASN A 216 -32.74 4.09 -20.98
N LYS A 217 -32.10 4.65 -22.02
CA LYS A 217 -31.86 3.92 -23.29
C LYS A 217 -31.13 2.60 -23.07
N LEU A 218 -30.07 2.60 -22.25
CA LEU A 218 -29.28 1.39 -21.96
C LEU A 218 -30.11 0.35 -21.21
N ARG A 219 -30.92 0.78 -20.24
CA ARG A 219 -31.82 -0.10 -19.48
C ARG A 219 -32.90 -0.73 -20.34
N GLU A 220 -33.57 0.05 -21.18
CA GLU A 220 -34.61 -0.42 -22.09
C GLU A 220 -34.08 -1.50 -23.03
N LYS A 221 -32.85 -1.30 -23.53
CA LYS A 221 -32.17 -2.25 -24.41
C LYS A 221 -31.40 -3.36 -23.67
N LYS A 222 -31.36 -3.33 -22.33
CA LYS A 222 -30.61 -4.25 -21.47
C LYS A 222 -29.13 -4.38 -21.87
N THR A 223 -28.53 -3.26 -22.25
CA THR A 223 -27.15 -3.21 -22.75
C THR A 223 -26.16 -3.53 -21.64
N LYS A 224 -25.29 -4.51 -21.89
CA LYS A 224 -24.19 -4.93 -21.02
C LYS A 224 -22.90 -4.24 -21.41
N ILE A 225 -22.31 -3.52 -20.46
CA ILE A 225 -21.08 -2.76 -20.65
C ILE A 225 -19.95 -3.42 -19.84
N ALA A 226 -18.81 -3.66 -20.48
CA ALA A 226 -17.62 -4.20 -19.81
C ALA A 226 -16.42 -3.25 -19.90
N PHE A 227 -15.85 -2.91 -18.75
CA PHE A 227 -14.56 -2.21 -18.65
C PHE A 227 -13.45 -3.20 -18.29
N PHE A 228 -12.28 -3.04 -18.90
CA PHE A 228 -11.07 -3.80 -18.57
C PHE A 228 -9.92 -2.86 -18.26
N SER A 229 -9.31 -3.01 -17.08
CA SER A 229 -8.11 -2.27 -16.66
C SER A 229 -7.11 -3.19 -15.96
N ALA A 230 -5.93 -2.67 -15.58
CA ALA A 230 -4.84 -3.47 -15.02
C ALA A 230 -4.94 -3.75 -13.51
N THR A 231 -5.52 -2.82 -12.72
CA THR A 231 -5.54 -2.88 -11.25
C THR A 231 -6.89 -2.45 -10.67
N PRO A 232 -7.39 -3.10 -9.59
CA PRO A 232 -8.63 -2.72 -8.92
C PRO A 232 -8.46 -1.62 -7.87
N GLN A 233 -7.21 -1.27 -7.53
CA GLN A 233 -6.84 -0.29 -6.50
C GLN A 233 -5.65 0.56 -6.96
N GLY A 234 -5.60 1.80 -6.50
CA GLY A 234 -4.51 2.71 -6.80
C GLY A 234 -4.63 3.36 -8.18
N GLY A 235 -4.12 4.59 -8.29
CA GLY A 235 -4.19 5.40 -9.50
C GLY A 235 -5.58 6.01 -9.79
N GLY A 236 -5.61 7.00 -10.68
CA GLY A 236 -6.84 7.73 -11.01
C GLY A 236 -7.93 6.87 -11.69
N VAL A 237 -7.53 5.86 -12.48
CA VAL A 237 -8.49 5.00 -13.20
C VAL A 237 -9.34 4.17 -12.25
N ALA A 238 -8.74 3.55 -11.23
CA ALA A 238 -9.48 2.72 -10.27
C ALA A 238 -10.52 3.55 -9.50
N LEU A 239 -10.15 4.76 -9.06
CA LEU A 239 -11.05 5.68 -8.35
C LEU A 239 -12.28 6.03 -9.20
N MET A 240 -12.07 6.45 -10.45
CA MET A 240 -13.16 6.74 -11.39
C MET A 240 -14.08 5.54 -11.63
N ARG A 241 -13.51 4.33 -11.72
CA ARG A 241 -14.29 3.11 -12.01
C ARG A 241 -15.13 2.67 -10.82
N HIS A 242 -14.65 2.82 -9.58
CA HIS A 242 -15.48 2.56 -8.38
C HIS A 242 -16.70 3.46 -8.36
N ALA A 243 -16.53 4.76 -8.58
CA ALA A 243 -17.64 5.73 -8.60
C ALA A 243 -18.64 5.46 -9.74
N LEU A 244 -18.13 5.22 -10.96
CA LEU A 244 -18.98 4.90 -12.11
C LEU A 244 -19.79 3.62 -11.91
N VAL A 245 -19.17 2.55 -11.42
CA VAL A 245 -19.87 1.27 -11.18
C VAL A 245 -20.92 1.43 -10.08
N ARG A 246 -20.63 2.18 -9.01
CA ARG A 246 -21.58 2.49 -7.94
C ARG A 246 -22.81 3.22 -8.48
N LEU A 247 -22.62 4.33 -9.20
CA LEU A 247 -23.71 5.10 -9.79
C LEU A 247 -24.51 4.27 -10.82
N SER A 248 -23.83 3.52 -11.67
CA SER A 248 -24.49 2.65 -12.67
C SER A 248 -25.45 1.66 -12.03
N ARG A 249 -25.08 1.08 -10.88
CA ARG A 249 -25.96 0.15 -10.15
C ARG A 249 -27.14 0.84 -9.50
N LEU A 250 -26.96 2.03 -8.93
CA LEU A 250 -28.08 2.84 -8.43
C LEU A 250 -29.09 3.15 -9.54
N LEU A 251 -28.60 3.37 -10.77
CA LEU A 251 -29.41 3.64 -11.95
C LEU A 251 -29.99 2.38 -12.62
N GLY A 252 -29.52 1.18 -12.25
CA GLY A 252 -29.90 -0.09 -12.87
C GLY A 252 -29.28 -0.32 -14.26
N VAL A 253 -28.17 0.35 -14.59
CA VAL A 253 -27.42 0.13 -15.83
C VAL A 253 -26.42 -1.02 -15.63
N ASP A 254 -26.37 -1.98 -16.56
CA ASP A 254 -25.52 -3.17 -16.45
C ASP A 254 -24.07 -2.85 -16.87
N VAL A 255 -23.31 -2.30 -15.92
CA VAL A 255 -21.87 -2.04 -16.04
C VAL A 255 -21.10 -3.00 -15.15
N THR A 256 -20.13 -3.71 -15.74
CA THR A 256 -19.20 -4.56 -15.00
C THR A 256 -17.75 -4.19 -15.32
N TRP A 257 -16.90 -4.17 -14.30
CA TRP A 257 -15.48 -3.88 -14.41
C TRP A 257 -14.65 -5.11 -14.07
N TYR A 258 -13.69 -5.43 -14.94
CA TYR A 258 -12.81 -6.58 -14.86
C TYR A 258 -11.34 -6.17 -14.79
N VAL A 259 -10.57 -6.89 -13.98
CA VAL A 259 -9.11 -6.78 -13.89
C VAL A 259 -8.47 -8.16 -14.03
N PRO A 260 -7.29 -8.27 -14.67
CA PRO A 260 -6.56 -9.52 -14.78
C PRO A 260 -6.04 -9.98 -13.41
N LYS A 261 -5.76 -11.27 -13.27
CA LYS A 261 -4.98 -11.73 -12.10
C LYS A 261 -3.57 -11.14 -12.15
N PRO A 262 -3.06 -10.59 -11.04
CA PRO A 262 -1.75 -9.96 -11.02
C PRO A 262 -0.65 -10.98 -11.33
N ARG A 263 0.34 -10.57 -12.13
CA ARG A 263 1.56 -11.35 -12.40
C ARG A 263 2.79 -10.53 -12.00
N PRO A 264 3.45 -10.83 -10.86
CA PRO A 264 4.67 -10.15 -10.46
C PRO A 264 5.70 -10.16 -11.59
N GLY A 265 6.32 -9.01 -11.87
CA GLY A 265 7.24 -8.80 -13.00
C GLY A 265 6.61 -8.13 -14.22
N VAL A 266 5.36 -8.45 -14.58
CA VAL A 266 4.69 -7.80 -15.72
C VAL A 266 4.40 -6.32 -15.43
N PHE A 267 3.99 -5.99 -14.20
CA PHE A 267 3.72 -4.60 -13.81
C PHE A 267 4.95 -3.68 -13.93
N ARG A 268 6.16 -4.21 -13.69
CA ARG A 268 7.41 -3.45 -13.91
C ARG A 268 7.59 -3.11 -15.40
N ILE A 269 7.30 -4.07 -16.28
CA ILE A 269 7.40 -3.88 -17.74
C ILE A 269 6.36 -2.85 -18.19
N THR A 270 5.11 -2.95 -17.74
CA THR A 270 4.06 -1.99 -18.10
C THR A 270 4.34 -0.59 -17.54
N LYS A 271 4.96 -0.47 -16.36
CA LYS A 271 5.39 0.83 -15.80
C LYS A 271 6.54 1.42 -16.62
N ASN A 272 7.51 0.61 -17.04
CA ASN A 272 8.55 1.06 -17.98
C ASN A 272 7.94 1.53 -19.30
N GLN A 273 6.93 0.83 -19.80
CA GLN A 273 6.20 1.18 -21.02
C GLN A 273 5.52 2.54 -20.90
N HIS A 274 4.84 2.75 -19.77
CA HIS A 274 4.23 4.02 -19.40
C HIS A 274 5.26 5.15 -19.32
N ASN A 275 6.37 4.94 -18.62
CA ASN A 275 7.43 5.93 -18.44
C ASN A 275 8.11 6.29 -19.78
N ILE A 276 8.31 5.30 -20.66
CA ILE A 276 8.81 5.53 -22.02
C ILE A 276 7.84 6.41 -22.80
N LEU A 277 6.55 6.07 -22.86
CA LEU A 277 5.54 6.83 -23.64
C LEU A 277 5.40 8.29 -23.17
N GLN A 278 5.55 8.54 -21.86
CA GLN A 278 5.57 9.89 -21.28
C GLN A 278 6.93 10.61 -21.43
N GLY A 279 7.96 9.88 -21.86
CA GLY A 279 9.32 10.36 -22.06
C GLY A 279 10.12 10.55 -20.76
N VAL A 280 9.64 10.06 -19.62
CA VAL A 280 10.28 10.23 -18.29
C VAL A 280 11.34 9.18 -18.00
N SER A 281 11.44 8.15 -18.85
CA SER A 281 12.51 7.16 -18.82
C SER A 281 13.85 7.72 -19.29
N HIS A 282 14.94 7.03 -18.95
CA HIS A 282 16.23 7.26 -19.58
C HIS A 282 16.11 7.13 -21.12
N PRO A 283 16.77 7.98 -21.94
CA PRO A 283 16.67 7.94 -23.40
C PRO A 283 17.04 6.59 -24.03
N ASP A 284 17.88 5.80 -23.34
CA ASP A 284 18.33 4.48 -23.79
C ASP A 284 17.47 3.32 -23.27
N GLN A 285 16.50 3.60 -22.39
CA GLN A 285 15.61 2.55 -21.89
C GLN A 285 14.78 1.99 -23.05
N ARG A 286 14.75 0.66 -23.18
CA ARG A 286 13.97 -0.08 -24.17
C ARG A 286 13.26 -1.24 -23.49
N ILE A 287 12.19 -1.74 -24.11
CA ILE A 287 11.53 -2.99 -23.71
C ILE A 287 11.83 -4.02 -24.79
N SER A 288 12.41 -5.14 -24.38
CA SER A 288 12.79 -6.22 -25.29
C SER A 288 11.57 -6.99 -25.81
N ASP A 289 11.72 -7.68 -26.95
CA ASP A 289 10.62 -8.49 -27.51
C ASP A 289 10.12 -9.60 -26.56
N PRO A 290 10.99 -10.31 -25.79
CA PRO A 290 10.53 -11.24 -24.76
C PRO A 290 9.68 -10.58 -23.66
N GLU A 291 9.99 -9.34 -23.28
CA GLU A 291 9.20 -8.58 -22.30
C GLU A 291 7.85 -8.15 -22.87
N LYS A 292 7.81 -7.67 -24.12
CA LYS A 292 6.56 -7.39 -24.86
C LYS A 292 5.69 -8.65 -24.95
N LEU A 293 6.30 -9.79 -25.26
CA LEU A 293 5.61 -11.09 -25.33
C LEU A 293 5.05 -11.50 -23.96
N SER A 294 5.78 -11.25 -22.87
CA SER A 294 5.30 -11.53 -21.50
C SER A 294 4.00 -10.80 -21.16
N ILE A 295 3.84 -9.54 -21.63
CA ILE A 295 2.59 -8.78 -21.52
C ILE A 295 1.48 -9.46 -22.33
N THR A 296 1.75 -9.76 -23.60
CA THR A 296 0.78 -10.43 -24.49
C THR A 296 0.32 -11.78 -23.92
N ASP A 297 1.25 -12.62 -23.48
CA ASP A 297 0.98 -13.92 -22.87
C ASP A 297 0.12 -13.80 -21.62
N TRP A 298 0.41 -12.80 -20.78
CA TRP A 298 -0.37 -12.54 -19.57
C TRP A 298 -1.82 -12.14 -19.88
N ILE A 299 -2.03 -11.28 -20.87
CA ILE A 299 -3.36 -10.89 -21.33
C ILE A 299 -4.09 -12.11 -21.91
N GLU A 300 -3.44 -12.86 -22.81
CA GLU A 300 -4.03 -14.03 -23.45
C GLU A 300 -4.43 -15.11 -22.44
N ASP A 301 -3.58 -15.39 -21.44
CA ASP A 301 -3.86 -16.35 -20.38
C ASP A 301 -5.10 -15.94 -19.58
N ASN A 302 -5.21 -14.67 -19.19
CA ASN A 302 -6.37 -14.17 -18.47
C ASN A 302 -7.64 -14.23 -19.33
N ALA A 303 -7.54 -13.81 -20.59
CA ALA A 303 -8.64 -13.85 -21.53
C ALA A 303 -9.16 -15.27 -21.74
N LYS A 304 -8.29 -16.23 -22.07
CA LYS A 304 -8.68 -17.64 -22.33
C LYS A 304 -9.27 -18.31 -21.10
N ARG A 305 -8.66 -18.11 -19.93
CA ARG A 305 -9.08 -18.81 -18.70
C ARG A 305 -10.36 -18.25 -18.08
N TYR A 306 -10.55 -16.93 -18.14
CA TYR A 306 -11.61 -16.26 -17.39
C TYR A 306 -12.65 -15.59 -18.27
N TRP A 307 -12.22 -14.84 -19.28
CA TRP A 307 -13.13 -13.93 -19.99
C TRP A 307 -13.77 -14.50 -21.25
N LEU A 308 -13.11 -15.47 -21.89
CA LEU A 308 -13.59 -16.23 -23.05
C LEU A 308 -14.21 -17.59 -22.66
N SER A 309 -14.20 -17.93 -21.38
CA SER A 309 -14.90 -19.09 -20.83
C SER A 309 -16.42 -18.94 -20.94
N GLU A 310 -17.18 -20.03 -20.81
CA GLU A 310 -18.65 -20.05 -20.94
C GLU A 310 -19.33 -19.01 -20.02
N GLY A 311 -20.13 -18.10 -20.58
CA GLY A 311 -20.74 -16.99 -19.84
C GLY A 311 -19.77 -15.88 -19.43
N GLY A 312 -18.54 -15.88 -19.94
CA GLY A 312 -17.56 -14.81 -19.73
C GLY A 312 -17.88 -13.54 -20.52
N PRO A 313 -17.39 -12.36 -20.09
CA PRO A 313 -17.73 -11.07 -20.70
C PRO A 313 -17.30 -10.93 -22.16
N LEU A 314 -16.28 -11.67 -22.60
CA LEU A 314 -15.76 -11.58 -23.97
C LEU A 314 -16.40 -12.60 -24.93
N ARG A 315 -17.32 -13.46 -24.46
CA ARG A 315 -18.18 -14.28 -25.35
C ARG A 315 -19.03 -13.39 -26.26
N PRO A 316 -19.58 -13.92 -27.36
CA PRO A 316 -20.56 -13.19 -28.17
C PRO A 316 -21.74 -12.67 -27.31
N PRO A 317 -22.30 -11.48 -27.61
CA PRO A 317 -23.44 -10.94 -26.86
C PRO A 317 -24.63 -11.90 -26.77
N GLY A 318 -24.93 -12.63 -27.86
CA GLY A 318 -25.98 -13.65 -27.90
C GLY A 318 -25.78 -14.84 -26.95
N GLU A 319 -24.57 -15.05 -26.45
CA GLU A 319 -24.24 -16.06 -25.43
C GLU A 319 -24.13 -15.46 -24.02
N GLY A 320 -24.53 -14.20 -23.85
CA GLY A 320 -24.52 -13.50 -22.58
C GLY A 320 -23.28 -12.65 -22.30
N GLY A 321 -22.35 -12.51 -23.26
CA GLY A 321 -21.21 -11.59 -23.18
C GLY A 321 -21.63 -10.11 -23.24
N ALA A 322 -20.65 -9.21 -23.10
CA ALA A 322 -20.90 -7.77 -23.13
C ALA A 322 -21.19 -7.27 -24.55
N ASP A 323 -22.11 -6.30 -24.66
CA ASP A 323 -22.51 -5.63 -25.91
C ASP A 323 -21.47 -4.59 -26.33
N VAL A 324 -20.94 -3.83 -25.37
CA VAL A 324 -19.93 -2.78 -25.60
C VAL A 324 -18.76 -2.98 -24.65
N ILE A 325 -17.54 -2.92 -25.20
CA ILE A 325 -16.31 -3.15 -24.44
C ILE A 325 -15.44 -1.90 -24.45
N PHE A 326 -14.93 -1.55 -23.27
CA PHE A 326 -13.97 -0.49 -23.05
C PHE A 326 -12.66 -1.07 -22.51
N ILE A 327 -11.54 -0.73 -23.15
CA ILE A 327 -10.20 -1.13 -22.74
C ILE A 327 -9.45 0.11 -22.25
N ASP A 328 -9.11 0.14 -20.96
CA ASP A 328 -8.37 1.22 -20.34
C ASP A 328 -6.85 0.97 -20.41
N ASP A 329 -6.13 2.01 -20.82
CA ASP A 329 -4.67 2.17 -20.77
C ASP A 329 -3.82 1.14 -21.55
N PRO A 330 -2.51 1.40 -21.74
CA PRO A 330 -1.64 0.57 -22.57
C PRO A 330 -1.42 -0.88 -22.12
N GLN A 331 -1.86 -1.29 -20.93
CA GLN A 331 -1.56 -2.62 -20.38
C GLN A 331 -2.45 -3.73 -20.95
N MET A 332 -3.64 -3.39 -21.44
CA MET A 332 -4.68 -4.35 -21.90
C MET A 332 -5.04 -4.36 -23.42
N PRO A 333 -4.46 -3.56 -24.34
CA PRO A 333 -4.83 -3.56 -25.76
C PRO A 333 -4.75 -4.90 -26.49
N GLY A 334 -3.95 -5.84 -25.99
CA GLY A 334 -3.89 -7.21 -26.52
C GLY A 334 -5.24 -7.94 -26.56
N LEU A 335 -6.25 -7.48 -25.81
CA LEU A 335 -7.62 -7.99 -25.88
C LEU A 335 -8.35 -7.62 -27.18
N ILE A 336 -8.02 -6.49 -27.80
CA ILE A 336 -8.79 -5.91 -28.91
C ILE A 336 -8.83 -6.87 -30.12
N PRO A 337 -7.69 -7.39 -30.63
CA PRO A 337 -7.72 -8.32 -31.76
C PRO A 337 -8.39 -9.66 -31.41
N MET A 338 -8.25 -10.12 -30.16
CA MET A 338 -8.92 -11.34 -29.70
C MET A 338 -10.44 -11.21 -29.75
N ILE A 339 -10.96 -10.04 -29.35
CA ILE A 339 -12.38 -9.71 -29.38
C ILE A 339 -12.86 -9.62 -30.83
N LYS A 340 -12.17 -8.85 -31.67
CA LYS A 340 -12.56 -8.61 -33.07
C LYS A 340 -12.54 -9.89 -33.90
N ARG A 341 -11.64 -10.84 -33.61
CA ARG A 341 -11.65 -12.16 -34.26
C ARG A 341 -12.91 -12.99 -33.96
N ILE A 342 -13.48 -12.86 -32.76
CA ILE A 342 -14.65 -13.64 -32.34
C ILE A 342 -15.95 -12.95 -32.73
N THR A 343 -15.98 -11.63 -32.58
CA THR A 343 -17.13 -10.76 -32.89
C THR A 343 -16.62 -9.50 -33.60
N PRO A 344 -16.44 -9.55 -34.93
CA PRO A 344 -15.89 -8.43 -35.70
C PRO A 344 -16.71 -7.13 -35.54
N ASP A 345 -18.03 -7.27 -35.52
CA ASP A 345 -18.97 -6.14 -35.47
C ASP A 345 -19.26 -5.64 -34.06
N ARG A 346 -18.67 -6.26 -33.01
CA ARG A 346 -18.86 -5.81 -31.62
C ARG A 346 -18.07 -4.51 -31.38
N PRO A 347 -18.69 -3.47 -30.81
CA PRO A 347 -17.98 -2.24 -30.43
C PRO A 347 -16.90 -2.48 -29.36
N VAL A 348 -15.67 -2.06 -29.66
CA VAL A 348 -14.51 -2.07 -28.76
C VAL A 348 -13.84 -0.71 -28.81
N LEU A 349 -13.86 -0.01 -27.68
CA LEU A 349 -13.33 1.34 -27.54
C LEU A 349 -12.07 1.31 -26.68
N TYR A 350 -11.02 2.01 -27.12
CA TYR A 350 -9.78 2.16 -26.37
C TYR A 350 -9.74 3.52 -25.68
N ARG A 351 -9.41 3.53 -24.38
CA ARG A 351 -9.28 4.75 -23.57
C ARG A 351 -7.83 4.91 -23.09
N SER A 352 -7.19 6.00 -23.48
CA SER A 352 -5.87 6.41 -22.96
C SER A 352 -6.01 7.45 -21.86
N HIS A 353 -5.46 7.18 -20.68
CA HIS A 353 -5.37 8.15 -19.57
C HIS A 353 -3.97 8.76 -19.41
N ILE A 354 -3.02 8.39 -20.26
CA ILE A 354 -1.62 8.83 -20.16
C ILE A 354 -1.25 9.89 -21.19
N GLN A 355 -0.24 10.70 -20.87
CA GLN A 355 0.43 11.56 -21.85
C GLN A 355 1.27 10.70 -22.81
N ILE A 356 0.81 10.52 -24.05
CA ILE A 356 1.63 9.93 -25.11
C ILE A 356 2.38 11.06 -25.82
N ARG A 357 3.71 11.05 -25.79
CA ARG A 357 4.55 12.05 -26.47
C ARG A 357 4.52 11.86 -27.99
N SER A 358 3.47 12.36 -28.63
CA SER A 358 3.25 12.27 -30.09
C SER A 358 4.44 12.77 -30.91
N ASP A 359 5.13 13.82 -30.42
CA ASP A 359 6.36 14.36 -31.01
C ASP A 359 7.56 13.40 -30.95
N LEU A 360 7.65 12.55 -29.91
CA LEU A 360 8.69 11.53 -29.80
C LEU A 360 8.28 10.25 -30.54
N VAL A 361 7.00 9.92 -30.56
CA VAL A 361 6.44 8.82 -31.35
C VAL A 361 6.65 9.04 -32.85
N ALA A 362 6.62 10.29 -33.32
CA ALA A 362 6.92 10.64 -34.71
C ALA A 362 8.40 10.47 -35.09
N LYS A 363 9.32 10.33 -34.12
CA LYS A 363 10.74 10.11 -34.39
C LYS A 363 11.03 8.62 -34.52
N GLU A 364 11.20 8.16 -35.75
CA GLU A 364 11.55 6.76 -36.04
C GLU A 364 12.83 6.33 -35.29
N GLY A 365 12.84 5.12 -34.74
CA GLY A 365 13.94 4.59 -33.91
C GLY A 365 13.95 5.08 -32.45
N SER A 366 13.09 6.01 -32.06
CA SER A 366 12.93 6.39 -30.66
C SER A 366 12.32 5.24 -29.83
N PRO A 367 12.60 5.17 -28.51
CA PRO A 367 11.93 4.20 -27.65
C PRO A 367 10.41 4.37 -27.65
N GLN A 368 9.91 5.61 -27.77
CA GLN A 368 8.48 5.91 -27.85
C GLN A 368 7.85 5.35 -29.12
N ALA A 369 8.51 5.50 -30.26
CA ALA A 369 8.04 4.97 -31.53
C ALA A 369 7.97 3.43 -31.49
N ASP A 370 8.98 2.76 -30.94
CA ASP A 370 8.98 1.29 -30.78
C ASP A 370 7.78 0.80 -29.94
N ILE A 371 7.60 1.39 -28.75
CA ILE A 371 6.50 1.03 -27.85
C ILE A 371 5.13 1.36 -28.46
N TRP A 372 5.00 2.53 -29.08
CA TRP A 372 3.75 2.92 -29.73
C TRP A 372 3.43 2.02 -30.91
N ASN A 373 4.40 1.64 -31.74
CA ASN A 373 4.18 0.73 -32.86
C ASN A 373 3.70 -0.65 -32.38
N TYR A 374 4.29 -1.17 -31.30
CA TYR A 374 3.82 -2.39 -30.64
C TYR A 374 2.35 -2.26 -30.18
N LEU A 375 2.00 -1.19 -29.47
CA LEU A 375 0.62 -0.96 -29.01
C LEU A 375 -0.37 -0.74 -30.15
N TRP A 376 -0.03 0.15 -31.08
CA TRP A 376 -0.84 0.52 -32.23
C TRP A 376 -1.14 -0.67 -33.15
N SER A 377 -0.25 -1.67 -33.18
CA SER A 377 -0.50 -2.93 -33.89
C SER A 377 -1.80 -3.63 -33.45
N THR A 378 -2.24 -3.36 -32.21
CA THR A 378 -3.49 -3.88 -31.62
C THR A 378 -4.57 -2.81 -31.51
N ILE A 379 -4.23 -1.59 -31.06
CA ILE A 379 -5.18 -0.50 -30.82
C ILE A 379 -5.88 -0.05 -32.11
N LYS A 380 -5.22 -0.14 -33.28
CA LYS A 380 -5.81 0.26 -34.57
C LYS A 380 -7.12 -0.45 -34.91
N GLU A 381 -7.35 -1.64 -34.35
CA GLU A 381 -8.56 -2.44 -34.51
C GLU A 381 -9.73 -1.98 -33.63
N SER A 382 -9.49 -1.08 -32.67
CA SER A 382 -10.56 -0.43 -31.91
C SER A 382 -11.42 0.46 -32.81
N ASP A 383 -12.69 0.60 -32.44
CA ASP A 383 -13.65 1.41 -33.20
C ASP A 383 -13.57 2.91 -32.82
N MET A 384 -13.05 3.21 -31.62
CA MET A 384 -12.85 4.57 -31.13
C MET A 384 -11.60 4.67 -30.25
N PHE A 385 -10.86 5.76 -30.38
CA PHE A 385 -9.74 6.17 -29.55
C PHE A 385 -10.14 7.37 -28.68
N ILE A 386 -10.26 7.15 -27.38
CA ILE A 386 -10.68 8.16 -26.41
C ILE A 386 -9.44 8.71 -25.70
N SER A 387 -9.17 10.00 -25.85
CA SER A 387 -8.01 10.67 -25.21
C SER A 387 -8.47 11.68 -24.16
N HIS A 388 -7.57 12.05 -23.24
CA HIS A 388 -7.72 13.32 -22.55
C HIS A 388 -7.82 14.46 -23.57
N PRO A 389 -8.53 15.56 -23.24
CA PRO A 389 -8.74 16.74 -24.09
C PRO A 389 -7.47 17.58 -24.34
N ILE A 390 -6.38 16.92 -24.73
CA ILE A 390 -5.09 17.48 -25.07
C ILE A 390 -4.66 16.84 -26.40
N PRO A 391 -4.82 17.54 -27.54
CA PRO A 391 -4.55 16.96 -28.87
C PRO A 391 -3.13 16.40 -29.02
N LYS A 392 -2.15 17.00 -28.32
CA LYS A 392 -0.75 16.56 -28.32
C LYS A 392 -0.55 15.14 -27.77
N PHE A 393 -1.52 14.58 -27.06
CA PHE A 393 -1.48 13.21 -26.53
C PHE A 393 -1.97 12.18 -27.55
N VAL A 394 -2.48 12.62 -28.70
CA VAL A 394 -2.93 11.73 -29.77
C VAL A 394 -1.78 11.56 -30.78
N PRO A 395 -1.26 10.35 -30.96
CA PRO A 395 -0.26 10.09 -31.99
C PRO A 395 -0.78 10.38 -33.40
N HIS A 396 0.09 10.93 -34.25
CA HIS A 396 -0.25 11.39 -35.60
C HIS A 396 -0.85 10.32 -36.53
N ASN A 397 -0.63 9.04 -36.24
CA ASN A 397 -1.13 7.90 -37.01
C ASN A 397 -2.50 7.38 -36.55
N VAL A 398 -3.10 7.97 -35.49
CA VAL A 398 -4.47 7.67 -35.08
C VAL A 398 -5.44 8.42 -36.01
N PRO A 399 -6.37 7.75 -36.71
CA PRO A 399 -7.31 8.41 -37.59
C PRO A 399 -8.24 9.36 -36.81
N LYS A 400 -8.36 10.60 -37.29
CA LYS A 400 -9.10 11.69 -36.60
C LYS A 400 -10.57 11.37 -36.43
N GLU A 401 -11.16 10.70 -37.41
CA GLU A 401 -12.53 10.23 -37.39
C GLU A 401 -12.81 9.21 -36.26
N LYS A 402 -11.77 8.59 -35.69
CA LYS A 402 -11.87 7.70 -34.53
C LYS A 402 -11.56 8.40 -33.20
N VAL A 403 -11.18 9.67 -33.18
CA VAL A 403 -10.72 10.34 -31.96
C VAL A 403 -11.87 11.09 -31.30
N VAL A 404 -12.03 10.92 -29.99
CA VAL A 404 -12.86 11.78 -29.14
C VAL A 404 -12.11 12.19 -27.87
N TYR A 405 -12.50 13.34 -27.31
CA TYR A 405 -11.93 13.88 -26.09
C TYR A 405 -12.85 13.70 -24.89
N PHE A 406 -12.27 13.22 -23.78
CA PHE A 406 -12.99 13.00 -22.54
C PHE A 406 -12.06 13.19 -21.32
N PRO A 407 -12.39 14.04 -20.34
CA PRO A 407 -11.51 14.32 -19.21
C PRO A 407 -11.42 13.15 -18.20
N ALA A 408 -10.46 13.22 -17.27
CA ALA A 408 -10.50 12.42 -16.04
C ALA A 408 -11.51 13.04 -15.06
N THR A 409 -11.99 12.25 -14.11
CA THR A 409 -13.02 12.68 -13.15
C THR A 409 -12.71 12.18 -11.74
N THR A 410 -13.43 12.70 -10.76
CA THR A 410 -13.46 12.22 -9.37
C THR A 410 -14.92 12.17 -8.89
N ASP A 411 -15.17 11.75 -7.66
CA ASP A 411 -16.52 11.71 -7.07
C ASP A 411 -16.62 12.71 -5.91
N TRP A 412 -17.58 13.62 -5.97
CA TRP A 412 -17.75 14.70 -5.00
C TRP A 412 -18.25 14.23 -3.63
N ILE A 413 -18.73 13.00 -3.52
CA ILE A 413 -19.39 12.46 -2.32
C ILE A 413 -18.81 11.10 -1.89
N ASP A 414 -17.63 10.74 -2.39
CA ASP A 414 -16.82 9.64 -1.88
C ASP A 414 -15.91 10.09 -0.72
N GLY A 415 -15.04 9.19 -0.24
CA GLY A 415 -14.21 9.47 0.93
C GLY A 415 -13.22 10.61 0.67
N LEU A 416 -12.86 10.85 -0.59
CA LEU A 416 -11.82 11.75 -1.00
C LEU A 416 -12.28 13.21 -1.06
N ASN A 417 -13.57 13.45 -1.34
CA ASN A 417 -14.08 14.80 -1.57
C ASN A 417 -15.35 15.16 -0.78
N LYS A 418 -16.00 14.20 -0.11
CA LYS A 418 -17.23 14.51 0.63
C LYS A 418 -16.97 15.58 1.71
N PRO A 419 -17.96 16.42 2.03
CA PRO A 419 -17.89 17.28 3.20
C PRO A 419 -17.63 16.44 4.47
N MET A 420 -16.74 16.93 5.33
CA MET A 420 -16.48 16.34 6.64
C MET A 420 -16.78 17.37 7.74
N ASN A 421 -17.42 16.91 8.82
CA ASN A 421 -17.62 17.74 10.00
C ASN A 421 -16.31 17.90 10.80
N LYS A 422 -16.29 18.81 11.76
CA LYS A 422 -15.08 19.09 12.56
C LYS A 422 -14.60 17.90 13.40
N TRP A 423 -15.50 17.02 13.83
CA TRP A 423 -15.16 15.84 14.62
C TRP A 423 -14.38 14.82 13.77
N ASP A 424 -14.88 14.53 12.57
CA ASP A 424 -14.24 13.63 11.62
C ASP A 424 -12.93 14.21 11.07
N THR A 425 -12.93 15.50 10.70
CA THR A 425 -11.68 16.17 10.27
C THR A 425 -10.63 16.15 11.37
N GLY A 426 -11.02 16.38 12.63
CA GLY A 426 -10.13 16.31 13.78
C GLY A 426 -9.56 14.90 14.03
N TYR A 427 -10.38 13.86 13.82
CA TYR A 427 -9.94 12.46 13.85
C TYR A 427 -8.88 12.19 12.78
N TYR A 428 -9.09 12.58 11.52
CA TYR A 428 -8.10 12.33 10.47
C TYR A 428 -6.84 13.19 10.62
N ALA A 429 -6.94 14.41 11.14
CA ALA A 429 -5.78 15.21 11.53
C ALA A 429 -4.94 14.49 12.61
N HIS A 430 -5.60 13.88 13.61
CA HIS A 430 -4.92 13.03 14.59
C HIS A 430 -4.21 11.84 13.95
N ILE A 431 -4.87 11.14 13.04
CA ILE A 431 -4.28 10.01 12.31
C ILE A 431 -3.07 10.46 11.48
N TYR A 432 -3.15 11.62 10.82
CA TYR A 432 -2.01 12.20 10.10
C TYR A 432 -0.81 12.40 11.03
N ASN A 433 -1.00 13.11 12.15
CA ASN A 433 0.08 13.37 13.11
C ASN A 433 0.60 12.08 13.79
N GLN A 434 -0.26 11.08 14.01
CA GLN A 434 0.18 9.77 14.47
C GLN A 434 1.11 9.08 13.46
N GLN A 435 0.81 9.19 12.16
CA GLN A 435 1.69 8.68 11.11
C GLN A 435 2.99 9.48 11.04
N CYS A 436 2.96 10.81 11.18
CA CYS A 436 4.16 11.64 11.26
C CYS A 436 5.08 11.20 12.41
N ARG A 437 4.54 11.03 13.62
CA ARG A 437 5.28 10.53 14.79
C ARG A 437 5.91 9.15 14.53
N THR A 438 5.18 8.26 13.87
CA THR A 438 5.67 6.91 13.53
C THR A 438 6.82 6.96 12.53
N GLN A 439 6.76 7.89 11.57
CA GLN A 439 7.78 8.09 10.54
C GLN A 439 8.89 9.08 10.95
N ARG A 440 8.82 9.64 12.18
CA ARG A 440 9.68 10.73 12.68
C ARG A 440 9.70 11.95 11.76
N MET A 441 8.54 12.29 11.23
CA MET A 441 8.32 13.45 10.38
C MET A 441 7.69 14.59 11.19
N THR A 442 7.88 15.81 10.71
CA THR A 442 7.24 17.02 11.25
C THR A 442 5.72 16.87 11.27
N GLU A 443 5.13 17.10 12.45
CA GLU A 443 3.69 17.09 12.65
C GLU A 443 3.05 18.37 12.11
N LEU A 444 1.79 18.28 11.73
CA LEU A 444 1.01 19.42 11.30
C LEU A 444 0.37 20.10 12.53
N ASP A 445 0.71 21.36 12.78
CA ASP A 445 0.11 22.21 13.83
C ASP A 445 -1.20 22.85 13.32
N TRP A 446 -2.06 22.04 12.70
CA TRP A 446 -3.38 22.48 12.26
C TRP A 446 -4.38 22.28 13.41
N PRO A 447 -5.27 23.27 13.71
CA PRO A 447 -5.61 24.43 12.89
C PRO A 447 -4.88 25.72 13.31
N ASN A 448 -3.97 25.66 14.29
CA ASN A 448 -3.29 26.84 14.84
C ASN A 448 -2.40 27.53 13.80
N ARG A 449 -1.81 26.74 12.91
CA ARG A 449 -0.94 27.14 11.83
C ARG A 449 -1.51 26.65 10.51
N LYS A 450 -1.55 27.56 9.53
CA LYS A 450 -1.94 27.25 8.14
C LYS A 450 -0.89 26.35 7.50
N TYR A 451 -1.26 25.67 6.41
CA TYR A 451 -0.31 24.90 5.62
C TYR A 451 -0.57 25.01 4.12
N ILE A 452 0.50 24.82 3.35
CA ILE A 452 0.54 24.64 1.90
C ILE A 452 0.71 23.15 1.66
N ALA A 453 0.03 22.57 0.67
CA ALA A 453 0.17 21.14 0.39
C ALA A 453 0.38 20.84 -1.10
N GLN A 454 1.23 19.86 -1.42
CA GLN A 454 1.18 19.12 -2.68
C GLN A 454 0.81 17.68 -2.39
N VAL A 455 -0.35 17.25 -2.89
CA VAL A 455 -0.82 15.86 -2.78
C VAL A 455 -0.55 15.12 -4.08
N ALA A 456 0.54 14.35 -4.13
CA ALA A 456 0.93 13.63 -5.33
C ALA A 456 1.70 12.34 -4.99
N ARG A 457 1.71 11.39 -5.93
CA ARG A 457 2.65 10.26 -5.85
C ARG A 457 4.08 10.78 -5.87
N PHE A 458 4.98 10.08 -5.19
CA PHE A 458 6.43 10.35 -5.23
C PHE A 458 7.01 9.87 -6.56
N ASP A 459 6.65 10.55 -7.65
CA ASP A 459 7.02 10.24 -9.02
C ASP A 459 7.84 11.42 -9.58
N PRO A 460 8.90 11.18 -10.38
CA PRO A 460 9.76 12.24 -10.89
C PRO A 460 9.00 13.32 -11.70
N ALA A 461 7.86 12.97 -12.30
CA ALA A 461 7.04 13.91 -13.08
C ALA A 461 6.30 14.94 -12.21
N LYS A 462 6.18 14.73 -10.89
CA LYS A 462 5.34 15.55 -10.00
C LYS A 462 6.00 16.83 -9.50
N GLY A 463 7.24 17.11 -9.91
CA GLY A 463 7.93 18.37 -9.63
C GLY A 463 8.15 18.64 -8.14
N ILE A 464 8.23 17.60 -7.32
CA ILE A 464 8.46 17.69 -5.87
C ILE A 464 9.71 18.53 -5.54
N PRO A 465 10.85 18.41 -6.27
CA PRO A 465 12.00 19.27 -5.98
C PRO A 465 11.70 20.76 -6.12
N THR A 466 10.90 21.15 -7.12
CA THR A 466 10.46 22.53 -7.32
C THR A 466 9.54 23.00 -6.19
N VAL A 467 8.75 22.11 -5.58
CA VAL A 467 7.93 22.45 -4.40
C VAL A 467 8.82 22.84 -3.23
N ILE A 468 9.86 22.06 -2.95
CA ILE A 468 10.82 22.34 -1.87
C ILE A 468 11.54 23.67 -2.13
N ASP A 469 12.04 23.89 -3.34
CA ASP A 469 12.71 25.14 -3.71
C ASP A 469 11.77 26.35 -3.62
N SER A 470 10.50 26.19 -3.99
CA SER A 470 9.48 27.25 -3.91
C SER A 470 9.19 27.62 -2.48
N TYR A 471 9.08 26.63 -1.59
CA TYR A 471 8.84 26.87 -0.18
C TYR A 471 10.06 27.50 0.50
N ALA A 472 11.28 27.09 0.16
CA ALA A 472 12.49 27.72 0.66
C ALA A 472 12.58 29.21 0.26
N GLU A 473 12.29 29.52 -1.01
CA GLU A 473 12.24 30.91 -1.49
C GLU A 473 11.10 31.71 -0.83
N PHE A 474 9.95 31.09 -0.60
CA PHE A 474 8.84 31.70 0.14
C PHE A 474 9.23 32.01 1.59
N ARG A 475 9.91 31.09 2.30
CA ARG A 475 10.40 31.30 3.67
C ARG A 475 11.40 32.46 3.73
N ARG A 476 12.36 32.50 2.79
CA ARG A 476 13.31 33.61 2.66
C ARG A 476 12.62 34.97 2.51
N ARG A 477 11.57 35.05 1.67
CA ARG A 477 10.79 36.29 1.49
C ARG A 477 9.96 36.66 2.72
N CYS A 478 9.43 35.68 3.45
CA CYS A 478 8.75 35.92 4.71
C CYS A 478 9.70 36.54 5.74
N ASP A 479 10.94 36.03 5.83
CA ASP A 479 11.95 36.57 6.74
C ASP A 479 12.32 38.02 6.37
N GLU A 480 12.52 38.32 5.08
CA GLU A 480 12.77 39.68 4.58
C GLU A 480 11.62 40.64 4.89
N ALA A 481 10.38 40.16 4.82
CA ALA A 481 9.17 40.91 5.12
C ALA A 481 8.82 40.93 6.62
N ASN A 482 9.61 40.28 7.49
CA ASN A 482 9.34 40.09 8.93
C ASN A 482 7.97 39.44 9.24
N ILE A 483 7.55 38.48 8.42
CA ILE A 483 6.34 37.69 8.64
C ILE A 483 6.68 36.53 9.58
N THR A 484 6.01 36.46 10.73
CA THR A 484 6.33 35.49 11.81
C THR A 484 5.41 34.28 11.84
N ASP A 485 4.14 34.44 11.46
CA ASP A 485 3.17 33.34 11.35
C ASP A 485 3.22 32.77 9.94
N VAL A 486 4.20 31.93 9.64
CA VAL A 486 4.44 31.41 8.28
C VAL A 486 3.85 30.00 8.17
N PRO A 487 3.11 29.62 7.11
CA PRO A 487 2.46 28.31 7.04
C PRO A 487 3.47 27.16 6.90
N GLN A 488 3.09 25.95 7.33
CA GLN A 488 3.88 24.73 7.10
C GLN A 488 3.75 24.25 5.65
N LEU A 489 4.67 23.38 5.21
CA LEU A 489 4.55 22.66 3.94
C LEU A 489 4.25 21.18 4.17
N VAL A 490 3.28 20.66 3.43
CA VAL A 490 2.96 19.22 3.37
C VAL A 490 3.23 18.70 1.95
N VAL A 491 4.09 17.70 1.83
CA VAL A 491 4.27 16.93 0.59
C VAL A 491 3.87 15.51 0.88
N CYS A 492 2.71 15.07 0.37
CA CYS A 492 2.21 13.74 0.70
C CYS A 492 1.53 13.03 -0.47
N GLY A 493 1.39 11.71 -0.36
CA GLY A 493 0.58 10.93 -1.27
C GLY A 493 0.64 9.44 -0.98
N ASN A 494 -0.30 8.69 -1.53
CA ASN A 494 -0.34 7.25 -1.34
C ASN A 494 0.66 6.55 -2.24
N GLY A 495 1.24 5.46 -1.73
CA GLY A 495 1.95 4.50 -2.57
C GLY A 495 0.99 3.78 -3.53
N SER A 496 1.51 3.23 -4.63
CA SER A 496 0.77 2.34 -5.52
C SER A 496 1.61 1.10 -5.85
N ILE A 497 0.95 -0.05 -6.00
CA ILE A 497 1.61 -1.35 -6.27
C ILE A 497 2.32 -1.35 -7.62
N ASP A 498 1.83 -0.54 -8.57
CA ASP A 498 2.40 -0.38 -9.91
C ASP A 498 3.52 0.68 -9.98
N ASP A 499 3.86 1.36 -8.88
CA ASP A 499 4.86 2.42 -8.84
C ASP A 499 6.04 2.11 -7.90
N PRO A 500 7.07 1.38 -8.39
CA PRO A 500 8.24 1.03 -7.61
C PRO A 500 9.21 2.19 -7.36
N ASP A 501 9.03 3.34 -8.02
CA ASP A 501 9.97 4.46 -7.98
C ASP A 501 9.71 5.39 -6.77
N GLY A 502 8.59 5.21 -6.09
CA GLY A 502 8.14 6.05 -4.97
C GLY A 502 9.12 6.19 -3.80
N ALA A 503 9.90 5.16 -3.50
CA ALA A 503 10.90 5.21 -2.44
C ALA A 503 12.10 6.09 -2.83
N ILE A 504 12.53 6.01 -4.10
CA ILE A 504 13.70 6.75 -4.61
C ILE A 504 13.43 8.25 -4.56
N ILE A 505 12.25 8.67 -5.02
CA ILE A 505 11.87 10.10 -5.03
C ILE A 505 11.66 10.64 -3.61
N PHE A 506 11.16 9.81 -2.70
CA PHE A 506 11.08 10.17 -1.28
C PHE A 506 12.48 10.43 -0.69
N ASP A 507 13.43 9.52 -0.89
CA ASP A 507 14.79 9.68 -0.41
C ASP A 507 15.45 10.94 -1.01
N GLN A 508 15.27 11.19 -2.31
CA GLN A 508 15.76 12.41 -2.96
C GLN A 508 15.15 13.69 -2.36
N THR A 509 13.86 13.66 -2.03
CA THR A 509 13.16 14.79 -1.40
C THR A 509 13.72 15.08 -0.02
N MET A 510 13.95 14.02 0.78
CA MET A 510 14.54 14.16 2.11
C MET A 510 15.99 14.64 2.04
N THR A 511 16.81 14.09 1.15
CA THR A 511 18.20 14.56 0.93
C THR A 511 18.24 16.04 0.54
N GLN A 512 17.34 16.50 -0.35
CA GLN A 512 17.27 17.93 -0.70
C GLN A 512 16.95 18.81 0.52
N LEU A 513 16.02 18.39 1.38
CA LEU A 513 15.69 19.12 2.61
C LEU A 513 16.85 19.10 3.61
N GLU A 514 17.44 17.95 3.88
CA GLU A 514 18.50 17.77 4.88
C GLU A 514 19.81 18.47 4.47
N ASP A 515 20.22 18.35 3.20
CA ASP A 515 21.50 18.87 2.73
C ASP A 515 21.43 20.35 2.34
N HIS A 516 20.35 20.79 1.69
CA HIS A 516 20.25 22.16 1.16
C HIS A 516 19.45 23.09 2.07
N TYR A 517 18.46 22.58 2.80
CA TYR A 517 17.51 23.40 3.57
C TYR A 517 17.26 22.89 5.00
N PRO A 518 18.30 22.56 5.80
CA PRO A 518 18.12 21.92 7.11
C PRO A 518 17.31 22.77 8.11
N HIS A 519 17.33 24.10 7.94
CA HIS A 519 16.56 25.04 8.76
C HIS A 519 15.04 24.97 8.53
N LEU A 520 14.58 24.24 7.50
CA LEU A 520 13.17 24.06 7.16
C LEU A 520 12.60 22.73 7.64
N LEU A 521 13.42 21.82 8.19
CA LEU A 521 12.98 20.48 8.58
C LEU A 521 11.78 20.54 9.54
N ASP A 522 11.81 21.43 10.52
CA ASP A 522 10.74 21.61 11.52
C ASP A 522 9.45 22.23 10.94
N ASP A 523 9.47 22.66 9.67
CA ASP A 523 8.36 23.31 8.99
C ASP A 523 7.77 22.47 7.83
N VAL A 524 8.43 21.39 7.43
CA VAL A 524 8.07 20.58 6.26
C VAL A 524 7.75 19.15 6.66
N SER A 525 6.54 18.70 6.31
CA SER A 525 6.10 17.31 6.49
C SER A 525 6.09 16.57 5.15
N VAL A 526 6.97 15.58 4.99
CA VAL A 526 7.05 14.74 3.79
C VAL A 526 6.52 13.34 4.12
N MET A 527 5.33 13.00 3.62
CA MET A 527 4.58 11.83 4.08
C MET A 527 4.16 10.89 2.95
N ARG A 528 4.63 9.64 3.01
CA ARG A 528 4.05 8.54 2.22
C ARG A 528 2.91 7.93 3.02
N LEU A 529 1.69 8.33 2.68
CA LEU A 529 0.50 7.94 3.43
C LEU A 529 -0.01 6.55 3.00
N ASP A 530 -0.59 5.83 3.96
CA ASP A 530 -1.36 4.63 3.66
C ASP A 530 -2.60 4.95 2.82
N ALA A 531 -3.20 3.94 2.18
CA ALA A 531 -4.42 4.12 1.38
C ALA A 531 -5.62 4.47 2.27
N ASN A 532 -5.94 5.77 2.36
CA ASN A 532 -7.09 6.30 3.08
C ASN A 532 -7.57 7.61 2.42
N ASP A 533 -8.75 7.58 1.82
CA ASP A 533 -9.28 8.69 1.03
C ASP A 533 -9.67 9.88 1.91
N GLN A 534 -10.31 9.64 3.07
CA GLN A 534 -10.68 10.70 4.01
C GLN A 534 -9.48 11.42 4.62
N LEU A 535 -8.36 10.71 4.82
CA LEU A 535 -7.12 11.33 5.25
C LEU A 535 -6.58 12.32 4.21
N LEU A 536 -6.64 11.96 2.92
CA LEU A 536 -6.27 12.88 1.84
C LEU A 536 -7.25 14.04 1.72
N ASN A 537 -8.56 13.77 1.88
CA ASN A 537 -9.59 14.80 1.92
C ASN A 537 -9.28 15.81 3.02
N MET A 538 -8.93 15.35 4.23
CA MET A 538 -8.52 16.21 5.33
C MET A 538 -7.35 17.12 4.93
N VAL A 539 -6.31 16.57 4.30
CA VAL A 539 -5.16 17.36 3.84
C VAL A 539 -5.55 18.35 2.74
N ILE A 540 -6.32 17.94 1.74
CA ILE A 540 -6.67 18.82 0.60
C ILE A 540 -7.63 19.92 1.04
N ALA A 541 -8.74 19.54 1.69
CA ALA A 541 -9.84 20.46 1.98
C ALA A 541 -9.52 21.52 3.06
N ASN A 542 -8.48 21.30 3.86
CA ASN A 542 -8.06 22.23 4.91
C ASN A 542 -6.75 22.96 4.60
N ALA A 543 -6.16 22.75 3.42
CA ALA A 543 -4.97 23.47 2.98
C ALA A 543 -5.31 24.95 2.71
N HIS A 544 -4.36 25.84 3.00
CA HIS A 544 -4.49 27.25 2.63
C HIS A 544 -4.28 27.43 1.12
N VAL A 545 -3.30 26.72 0.55
CA VAL A 545 -3.00 26.68 -0.90
C VAL A 545 -2.58 25.26 -1.27
N ILE A 546 -3.06 24.79 -2.42
CA ILE A 546 -2.60 23.53 -3.02
C ILE A 546 -1.62 23.82 -4.16
N LEU A 547 -0.49 23.13 -4.16
CA LEU A 547 0.48 23.13 -5.23
C LEU A 547 0.30 21.89 -6.10
N GLN A 548 0.48 22.06 -7.41
CA GLN A 548 0.62 20.95 -8.35
C GLN A 548 1.65 21.33 -9.42
N LEU A 549 2.93 21.23 -9.07
CA LEU A 549 4.05 21.72 -9.89
C LEU A 549 4.61 20.66 -10.84
N SER A 550 3.74 19.79 -11.35
CA SER A 550 4.12 18.68 -12.23
C SER A 550 4.94 19.19 -13.43
N THR A 551 6.06 18.52 -13.72
CA THR A 551 6.82 18.78 -14.95
C THR A 551 6.17 18.12 -16.16
N ARG A 552 5.37 17.07 -15.93
CA ARG A 552 4.59 16.36 -16.95
C ARG A 552 3.33 15.79 -16.32
N GLU A 553 2.24 15.84 -17.07
CA GLU A 553 0.94 15.43 -16.54
C GLU A 553 -0.04 15.01 -17.63
N GLY A 554 -0.92 14.06 -17.29
CA GLY A 554 -2.07 13.72 -18.14
C GLY A 554 -3.17 14.77 -17.99
N PHE A 555 -4.01 14.61 -16.97
CA PHE A 555 -5.04 15.58 -16.60
C PHE A 555 -4.79 16.16 -15.19
N GLU A 556 -4.44 15.28 -14.24
CA GLU A 556 -4.32 15.53 -12.78
C GLU A 556 -5.60 16.04 -12.14
N ILE A 557 -6.31 15.10 -11.52
CA ILE A 557 -7.61 15.37 -10.92
C ILE A 557 -7.48 16.05 -9.56
N LYS A 558 -6.31 15.95 -8.89
CA LYS A 558 -6.05 16.64 -7.61
C LYS A 558 -6.28 18.15 -7.68
N VAL A 559 -6.10 18.74 -8.86
CA VAL A 559 -6.42 20.15 -9.12
C VAL A 559 -7.93 20.39 -9.01
N SER A 560 -8.76 19.56 -9.67
CA SER A 560 -10.23 19.66 -9.53
C SER A 560 -10.70 19.41 -8.10
N GLU A 561 -10.08 18.48 -7.38
CA GLU A 561 -10.42 18.16 -5.98
C GLU A 561 -10.15 19.37 -5.05
N ALA A 562 -8.98 20.00 -5.19
CA ALA A 562 -8.65 21.22 -4.46
C ALA A 562 -9.61 22.37 -4.79
N LEU A 563 -9.90 22.58 -6.08
CA LEU A 563 -10.85 23.61 -6.50
C LEU A 563 -12.25 23.35 -5.94
N HIS A 564 -12.72 22.10 -5.97
CA HIS A 564 -14.02 21.71 -5.41
C HIS A 564 -14.11 21.97 -3.91
N ALA A 565 -13.02 21.72 -3.17
CA ALA A 565 -12.92 22.06 -1.76
C ALA A 565 -12.87 23.58 -1.49
N GLY A 566 -12.74 24.41 -2.53
CA GLY A 566 -12.61 25.85 -2.43
C GLY A 566 -11.19 26.30 -2.08
N VAL A 567 -10.17 25.50 -2.39
CA VAL A 567 -8.78 25.82 -2.11
C VAL A 567 -8.12 26.38 -3.37
N PRO A 568 -7.59 27.62 -3.33
CA PRO A 568 -6.82 28.18 -4.44
C PRO A 568 -5.59 27.33 -4.76
N VAL A 569 -5.26 27.23 -6.04
CA VAL A 569 -4.17 26.37 -6.53
C VAL A 569 -3.06 27.18 -7.20
N ILE A 570 -1.80 26.76 -7.04
CA ILE A 570 -0.68 27.23 -7.87
C ILE A 570 -0.13 26.02 -8.60
N VAL A 571 -0.24 26.02 -9.93
CA VAL A 571 -0.03 24.80 -10.73
C VAL A 571 0.76 25.08 -11.99
N SER A 572 1.45 24.07 -12.51
CA SER A 572 2.25 24.21 -13.72
C SER A 572 1.39 24.25 -15.00
N LYS A 573 1.91 24.92 -16.03
CA LYS A 573 1.31 25.00 -17.38
C LYS A 573 1.52 23.71 -18.20
N GLU A 574 1.31 22.54 -17.60
CA GLU A 574 1.60 21.24 -18.22
C GLU A 574 0.36 20.34 -18.38
N GLY A 575 0.34 19.58 -19.48
CA GLY A 575 -0.73 18.61 -19.75
C GLY A 575 -2.13 19.20 -19.70
N GLY A 576 -3.04 18.50 -19.00
CA GLY A 576 -4.43 18.90 -18.79
C GLY A 576 -4.69 19.83 -17.60
N ILE A 577 -3.67 20.22 -16.84
CA ILE A 577 -3.80 21.13 -15.71
C ILE A 577 -4.44 22.48 -16.12
N PRO A 578 -4.02 23.14 -17.23
CA PRO A 578 -4.59 24.42 -17.65
C PRO A 578 -6.06 24.38 -18.06
N LEU A 579 -6.65 23.19 -18.24
CA LEU A 579 -8.07 23.05 -18.52
C LEU A 579 -8.94 23.32 -17.28
N GLN A 580 -8.38 23.10 -16.09
CA GLN A 580 -9.10 23.15 -14.83
C GLN A 580 -8.99 24.52 -14.14
N VAL A 581 -7.88 25.23 -14.37
CA VAL A 581 -7.56 26.50 -13.69
C VAL A 581 -7.81 27.70 -14.60
N LYS A 582 -8.60 28.65 -14.10
CA LYS A 582 -8.79 29.98 -14.66
C LYS A 582 -7.75 30.90 -14.02
N ASP A 583 -6.66 31.14 -14.75
CA ASP A 583 -5.51 31.91 -14.28
C ASP A 583 -5.90 33.27 -13.69
N ASN A 584 -5.39 33.60 -12.50
CA ASN A 584 -5.71 34.79 -11.69
C ASN A 584 -7.18 34.88 -11.19
N VAL A 585 -7.97 33.82 -11.35
CA VAL A 585 -9.38 33.79 -10.92
C VAL A 585 -9.58 32.78 -9.80
N ASN A 586 -9.24 31.51 -10.02
CA ASN A 586 -9.35 30.44 -9.03
C ASN A 586 -8.00 29.79 -8.68
N GLY A 587 -6.92 30.32 -9.25
CA GLY A 587 -5.55 29.86 -9.04
C GLY A 587 -4.59 30.51 -10.02
N TYR A 588 -3.33 30.10 -9.96
CA TYR A 588 -2.24 30.60 -10.79
C TYR A 588 -1.63 29.51 -11.66
N LEU A 589 -1.36 29.85 -12.91
CA LEU A 589 -0.63 29.01 -13.86
C LEU A 589 0.83 29.49 -13.97
N VAL A 590 1.78 28.62 -13.59
CA VAL A 590 3.22 28.92 -13.61
C VAL A 590 3.98 28.08 -14.64
N THR A 591 5.13 28.58 -15.07
CA THR A 591 6.06 27.79 -15.90
C THR A 591 6.70 26.69 -15.05
N PRO A 592 6.82 25.44 -15.53
CA PRO A 592 7.50 24.38 -14.77
C PRO A 592 8.91 24.77 -14.34
N GLY A 593 9.24 24.49 -13.09
CA GLY A 593 10.55 24.82 -12.51
C GLY A 593 10.72 26.28 -12.06
N ASP A 594 9.76 27.17 -12.32
CA ASP A 594 9.81 28.57 -11.89
C ASP A 594 9.39 28.74 -10.42
N TYR A 595 10.23 28.25 -9.53
CA TYR A 595 10.00 28.26 -8.08
C TYR A 595 9.89 29.69 -7.51
N LYS A 596 10.50 30.69 -8.17
CA LYS A 596 10.49 32.09 -7.71
C LYS A 596 9.13 32.74 -7.93
N THR A 597 8.46 32.45 -9.05
CA THR A 597 7.11 32.93 -9.30
C THR A 597 6.11 32.22 -8.38
N VAL A 598 6.26 30.92 -8.16
CA VAL A 598 5.46 30.18 -7.18
C VAL A 598 5.56 30.80 -5.79
N ALA A 599 6.78 31.08 -5.31
CA ALA A 599 6.99 31.74 -4.02
C ALA A 599 6.35 33.14 -3.95
N GLY A 600 6.32 33.88 -5.08
CA GLY A 600 5.61 35.16 -5.17
C GLY A 600 4.11 35.00 -4.95
N HIS A 601 3.48 34.08 -5.68
CA HIS A 601 2.05 33.82 -5.51
C HIS A 601 1.70 33.23 -4.14
N LEU A 602 2.61 32.48 -3.51
CA LEU A 602 2.45 32.06 -2.12
C LEU A 602 2.44 33.26 -1.17
N ILE A 603 3.29 34.27 -1.38
CA ILE A 603 3.23 35.53 -0.61
C ILE A 603 1.89 36.24 -0.86
N ASP A 604 1.46 36.37 -2.11
CA ASP A 604 0.19 37.03 -2.46
C ASP A 604 -0.99 36.37 -1.73
N LEU A 605 -1.15 35.05 -1.89
CA LEU A 605 -2.25 34.29 -1.29
C LEU A 605 -2.18 34.17 0.24
N PHE A 606 -1.00 34.35 0.82
CA PHE A 606 -0.83 34.29 2.27
C PHE A 606 -1.05 35.64 2.95
N THR A 607 -0.61 36.74 2.31
CA THR A 607 -0.65 38.08 2.88
C THR A 607 -1.90 38.87 2.49
N ASP A 608 -2.53 38.56 1.36
CA ASP A 608 -3.79 39.16 0.91
C ASP A 608 -4.97 38.21 1.15
N ASN A 609 -5.65 38.41 2.29
CA ASN A 609 -6.83 37.62 2.66
C ASN A 609 -8.03 37.87 1.74
N GLU A 610 -8.16 39.06 1.13
CA GLU A 610 -9.29 39.36 0.24
C GLU A 610 -9.11 38.64 -1.10
N LEU A 611 -7.90 38.68 -1.64
CA LEU A 611 -7.51 37.90 -2.82
C LEU A 611 -7.74 36.41 -2.61
N HIS A 612 -7.25 35.87 -1.48
CA HIS A 612 -7.44 34.46 -1.14
C HIS A 612 -8.93 34.08 -1.05
N ALA A 613 -9.73 34.87 -0.32
CA ALA A 613 -11.16 34.62 -0.17
C ALA A 613 -11.91 34.67 -1.51
N LYS A 614 -11.57 35.62 -2.38
CA LYS A 614 -12.12 35.71 -3.73
C LYS A 614 -11.76 34.48 -4.56
N MET A 615 -10.48 34.11 -4.60
CA MET A 615 -10.04 32.92 -5.34
C MET A 615 -10.65 31.63 -4.80
N SER A 616 -10.79 31.51 -3.48
CA SER A 616 -11.42 30.38 -2.80
C SER A 616 -12.89 30.23 -3.19
N HIS A 617 -13.62 31.35 -3.27
CA HIS A 617 -15.00 31.36 -3.75
C HIS A 617 -15.11 30.90 -5.21
N GLU A 618 -14.27 31.46 -6.10
CA GLU A 618 -14.23 31.10 -7.52
C GLU A 618 -13.78 29.65 -7.76
N ALA A 619 -12.88 29.13 -6.92
CA ALA A 619 -12.49 27.73 -6.92
C ALA A 619 -13.71 26.83 -6.64
N LYS A 620 -14.42 27.11 -5.55
CA LYS A 620 -15.57 26.30 -5.11
C LYS A 620 -16.74 26.29 -6.11
N THR A 621 -17.02 27.42 -6.75
CA THR A 621 -18.16 27.57 -7.66
C THR A 621 -17.80 27.32 -9.13
N GLY A 622 -16.51 27.31 -9.48
CA GLY A 622 -16.01 27.26 -10.86
C GLY A 622 -15.76 25.88 -11.45
N VAL A 623 -15.92 24.79 -10.69
CA VAL A 623 -15.67 23.42 -11.14
C VAL A 623 -16.74 22.98 -12.15
N SER A 624 -16.30 22.36 -13.26
CA SER A 624 -17.19 21.84 -14.31
C SER A 624 -17.83 20.51 -13.92
N ASP A 625 -19.10 20.29 -14.28
CA ASP A 625 -19.78 19.00 -14.17
C ASP A 625 -19.03 17.87 -14.89
N GLU A 626 -18.22 18.20 -15.90
CA GLU A 626 -17.47 17.25 -16.72
C GLU A 626 -16.38 16.49 -15.95
N VAL A 627 -15.89 17.04 -14.85
CA VAL A 627 -14.87 16.40 -13.99
C VAL A 627 -15.48 15.65 -12.80
N GLY A 628 -16.81 15.65 -12.67
CA GLY A 628 -17.55 14.87 -11.68
C GLY A 628 -18.05 13.52 -12.21
N THR A 629 -18.45 12.64 -11.29
CA THR A 629 -18.91 11.27 -11.63
C THR A 629 -20.17 11.25 -12.50
N VAL A 630 -21.10 12.20 -12.35
CA VAL A 630 -22.30 12.28 -13.21
C VAL A 630 -21.92 12.68 -14.65
N GLY A 631 -21.04 13.67 -14.83
CA GLY A 631 -20.50 14.02 -16.14
C GLY A 631 -19.70 12.89 -16.78
N ASN A 632 -19.02 12.08 -15.97
CA ASN A 632 -18.36 10.86 -16.43
C ASN A 632 -19.37 9.81 -16.91
N ALA A 633 -20.39 9.54 -16.11
CA ALA A 633 -21.44 8.57 -16.46
C ALA A 633 -22.18 8.99 -17.74
N LEU A 634 -22.49 10.28 -17.91
CA LEU A 634 -23.07 10.83 -19.13
C LEU A 634 -22.26 10.43 -20.37
N GLY A 635 -20.95 10.69 -20.37
CA GLY A 635 -20.10 10.38 -21.52
C GLY A 635 -20.02 8.89 -21.83
N TRP A 636 -19.82 8.04 -20.81
CA TRP A 636 -19.78 6.58 -21.01
C TRP A 636 -21.12 6.00 -21.47
N PHE A 637 -22.23 6.48 -20.89
CA PHE A 637 -23.56 6.00 -21.27
C PHE A 637 -23.95 6.44 -22.67
N TYR A 638 -23.60 7.66 -23.07
CA TYR A 638 -23.75 8.13 -24.45
C TYR A 638 -23.00 7.23 -25.43
N LEU A 639 -21.69 7.02 -25.20
CA LEU A 639 -20.86 6.20 -26.09
C LEU A 639 -21.41 4.77 -26.17
N ALA A 640 -21.76 4.15 -25.04
CA ALA A 640 -22.32 2.81 -25.03
C ALA A 640 -23.67 2.74 -25.77
N ALA A 641 -24.58 3.68 -25.51
CA ALA A 641 -25.89 3.71 -26.16
C ALA A 641 -25.76 3.91 -27.67
N LYS A 642 -24.81 4.74 -28.11
CA LYS A 642 -24.57 5.01 -29.52
C LYS A 642 -23.91 3.90 -30.28
N TRP A 643 -22.89 3.29 -29.71
CA TRP A 643 -22.25 2.14 -30.34
C TRP A 643 -23.17 0.93 -30.37
N GLN A 644 -24.07 0.80 -29.40
CA GLN A 644 -25.13 -0.22 -29.44
C GLN A 644 -26.18 0.06 -30.52
N GLU A 645 -26.49 1.34 -30.81
CA GLU A 645 -27.42 1.75 -31.86
C GLU A 645 -26.85 1.60 -33.27
N LEU A 646 -25.58 1.99 -33.48
CA LEU A 646 -24.94 2.06 -34.79
C LEU A 646 -24.17 0.79 -35.18
N GLY A 647 -23.73 -0.01 -34.21
CA GLY A 647 -22.79 -1.11 -34.43
C GLY A 647 -21.39 -0.63 -34.82
N ALA A 648 -20.48 -1.54 -35.16
CA ALA A 648 -19.09 -1.19 -35.53
C ALA A 648 -18.96 -0.55 -36.94
N ASN A 649 -19.97 -0.70 -37.82
CA ASN A 649 -19.90 -0.26 -39.22
C ASN A 649 -21.26 0.32 -39.68
N PRO A 650 -21.36 1.62 -40.02
CA PRO A 650 -20.26 2.60 -40.16
C PRO A 650 -19.69 3.11 -38.83
N GLY A 651 -20.35 2.83 -37.69
CA GLY A 651 -19.93 3.29 -36.36
C GLY A 651 -20.16 4.77 -36.09
N LEU A 652 -19.71 5.23 -34.92
CA LEU A 652 -19.74 6.65 -34.52
C LEU A 652 -18.46 7.35 -34.99
N ARG A 653 -18.59 8.44 -35.74
CA ARG A 653 -17.47 9.34 -36.06
C ARG A 653 -17.19 10.27 -34.89
N GLY A 654 -15.95 10.23 -34.39
CA GLY A 654 -15.45 11.08 -33.31
C GLY A 654 -15.05 12.47 -33.79
N ASP A 655 -14.29 12.55 -34.88
CA ASP A 655 -13.80 13.79 -35.50
C ASP A 655 -13.20 14.79 -34.47
N GLU A 656 -12.46 14.28 -33.48
CA GLU A 656 -11.83 15.06 -32.40
C GLU A 656 -12.81 15.87 -31.53
N LYS A 657 -14.08 15.44 -31.47
CA LYS A 657 -15.12 16.09 -30.66
C LYS A 657 -15.07 15.69 -29.18
N TRP A 658 -15.64 16.54 -28.34
CA TRP A 658 -15.82 16.27 -26.92
C TRP A 658 -17.04 15.37 -26.71
N VAL A 659 -16.85 14.29 -25.95
CA VAL A 659 -17.91 13.32 -25.68
C VAL A 659 -19.10 13.97 -24.97
N ASN A 660 -18.84 14.86 -24.00
CA ASN A 660 -19.90 15.57 -23.26
C ASN A 660 -20.72 16.50 -24.17
N ASP A 661 -20.08 17.17 -25.13
CA ASP A 661 -20.76 18.07 -26.06
C ASP A 661 -21.67 17.25 -26.98
N MET A 662 -21.14 16.19 -27.59
CA MET A 662 -21.92 15.26 -28.42
C MET A 662 -23.13 14.67 -27.67
N ALA A 663 -22.91 14.23 -26.43
CA ALA A 663 -23.95 13.63 -25.60
C ALA A 663 -25.07 14.63 -25.26
N ARG A 664 -24.70 15.85 -24.84
CA ARG A 664 -25.64 16.90 -24.42
C ARG A 664 -26.42 17.49 -25.58
N GLU A 665 -25.76 17.76 -26.71
CA GLU A 665 -26.41 18.26 -27.92
C GLU A 665 -27.50 17.30 -28.38
N GLU A 666 -27.19 16.00 -28.47
CA GLU A 666 -28.19 15.02 -28.89
C GLU A 666 -29.30 14.80 -27.85
N ALA A 667 -28.98 14.87 -26.56
CA ALA A 667 -30.00 14.76 -25.51
C ALA A 667 -30.94 15.97 -25.45
N GLY A 668 -30.67 17.04 -26.24
CA GLY A 668 -31.47 18.26 -26.27
C GLY A 668 -31.11 19.28 -25.19
N TYR A 669 -29.93 19.16 -24.58
CA TYR A 669 -29.45 20.04 -23.51
C TYR A 669 -28.05 20.60 -23.83
N PRO A 670 -27.82 21.27 -24.98
CA PRO A 670 -26.51 21.84 -25.30
C PRO A 670 -26.03 22.81 -24.20
N TYR A 671 -24.72 23.00 -24.09
CA TYR A 671 -24.16 23.97 -23.14
C TYR A 671 -24.65 25.39 -23.47
N SER A 672 -25.12 26.12 -22.46
CA SER A 672 -25.49 27.53 -22.61
C SER A 672 -24.27 28.46 -22.48
N GLU A 673 -24.38 29.67 -23.02
CA GLU A 673 -23.36 30.70 -22.82
C GLU A 673 -23.18 31.02 -21.32
N GLY A 674 -21.94 31.09 -20.85
CA GLY A 674 -21.60 31.31 -19.45
C GLY A 674 -21.73 30.09 -18.54
N GLU A 675 -22.21 28.94 -19.03
CA GLU A 675 -22.21 27.69 -18.26
C GLU A 675 -20.78 27.21 -17.99
N ASN A 676 -20.50 26.80 -16.75
CA ASN A 676 -19.18 26.27 -16.38
C ASN A 676 -18.89 24.98 -17.16
N ARG A 677 -17.86 25.05 -18.01
CA ARG A 677 -17.33 23.91 -18.77
C ARG A 677 -15.83 24.05 -18.98
N LEU A 678 -15.15 22.94 -19.26
CA LEU A 678 -13.72 22.97 -19.58
C LEU A 678 -13.48 23.77 -20.88
N PRO A 679 -12.37 24.51 -21.00
CA PRO A 679 -12.15 25.38 -22.15
C PRO A 679 -11.87 24.60 -23.45
N ARG A 680 -12.75 24.75 -24.46
CA ARG A 680 -12.64 24.04 -25.75
C ARG A 680 -11.51 24.54 -26.66
N ARG A 681 -11.05 25.77 -26.45
CA ARG A 681 -9.92 26.39 -27.16
C ARG A 681 -8.61 25.57 -27.13
N TYR A 682 -8.46 24.66 -26.18
CA TYR A 682 -7.27 23.79 -26.08
C TYR A 682 -7.30 22.61 -27.07
N THR A 683 -8.47 22.32 -27.64
CA THR A 683 -8.67 21.28 -28.66
C THR A 683 -8.98 21.85 -30.04
N GLU A 684 -9.34 23.13 -30.13
CA GLU A 684 -9.51 23.83 -31.39
C GLU A 684 -8.18 23.96 -32.12
N ARG A 685 -8.16 23.62 -33.42
CA ARG A 685 -6.99 23.91 -34.24
C ARG A 685 -7.01 25.40 -34.57
N LYS A 686 -5.88 26.08 -34.35
CA LYS A 686 -5.68 27.40 -34.95
C LYS A 686 -5.68 27.20 -36.46
N GLU A 687 -6.65 27.79 -37.16
CA GLU A 687 -6.62 27.85 -38.62
C GLU A 687 -5.34 28.58 -39.02
N GLU A 688 -4.51 27.97 -39.87
CA GLU A 688 -3.43 28.67 -40.52
C GLU A 688 -4.07 29.70 -41.45
N VAL A 689 -4.14 30.95 -40.98
CA VAL A 689 -4.54 32.08 -41.80
C VAL A 689 -3.51 32.22 -42.92
N GLN A 690 -3.91 31.84 -44.14
CA GLN A 690 -3.26 32.30 -45.36
C GLN A 690 -3.59 33.79 -45.52
N GLU A 691 -2.81 34.67 -44.90
CA GLU A 691 -2.82 36.08 -45.23
C GLU A 691 -1.63 36.42 -46.13
N ASN A 692 -1.97 36.69 -47.38
CA ASN A 692 -1.13 37.44 -48.30
C ASN A 692 -0.81 38.80 -47.67
N GLY A 693 0.49 39.12 -47.62
CA GLY A 693 1.15 40.37 -47.25
C GLY A 693 0.29 41.54 -46.79
N GLU A 694 0.46 41.93 -45.53
CA GLU A 694 1.20 43.14 -45.13
C GLU A 694 1.36 43.15 -43.60
N CYS A 695 2.47 43.72 -43.14
CA CYS A 695 3.04 43.53 -41.81
C CYS A 695 2.55 44.62 -40.84
N GLU A 696 2.06 44.26 -39.65
CA GLU A 696 2.17 45.11 -38.46
C GLU A 696 2.62 44.30 -37.23
N GLN A 697 3.58 44.89 -36.54
CA GLN A 697 4.48 44.28 -35.55
C GLN A 697 3.81 44.12 -34.17
N LEU A 698 3.95 42.94 -33.56
CA LEU A 698 3.95 42.78 -32.10
C LEU A 698 5.15 41.90 -31.70
N GLU A 699 5.93 42.43 -30.76
CA GLU A 699 7.28 41.99 -30.37
C GLU A 699 7.32 40.57 -29.78
N GLN A 700 8.27 39.77 -30.28
CA GLN A 700 8.73 38.53 -29.67
C GLN A 700 10.01 38.81 -28.86
N PRO A 701 10.19 38.28 -27.63
CA PRO A 701 11.50 38.25 -26.99
C PRO A 701 12.37 37.13 -27.59
N ALA A 702 13.62 37.49 -27.86
CA ALA A 702 14.58 36.80 -28.72
C ALA A 702 15.06 35.43 -28.21
N TYR A 703 14.97 34.43 -29.09
CA TYR A 703 15.88 33.27 -29.11
C TYR A 703 16.93 33.52 -30.19
N LEU A 704 18.21 33.64 -29.79
CA LEU A 704 19.34 33.69 -30.70
C LEU A 704 19.63 32.29 -31.25
N GLN A 705 19.44 32.10 -32.56
CA GLN A 705 20.09 31.04 -33.34
C GLN A 705 21.40 31.55 -33.98
N PRO A 706 22.34 30.65 -34.31
CA PRO A 706 23.69 30.99 -34.74
C PRO A 706 23.75 31.26 -36.25
N VAL A 707 24.49 32.30 -36.65
CA VAL A 707 24.84 32.58 -38.05
C VAL A 707 26.20 31.98 -38.36
N ALA A 708 26.24 31.17 -39.43
CA ALA A 708 27.48 30.70 -40.05
C ALA A 708 27.92 31.67 -41.16
N MET A 709 29.21 32.03 -41.19
CA MET A 709 29.90 32.55 -42.37
C MET A 709 31.22 31.80 -42.59
N SER A 710 31.50 31.54 -43.85
CA SER A 710 32.39 30.53 -44.44
C SER A 710 33.81 31.00 -44.75
N LEU A 711 34.74 30.02 -44.88
CA LEU A 711 35.89 29.83 -45.81
C LEU A 711 37.18 29.36 -45.06
N PRO A 712 38.19 28.75 -45.72
CA PRO A 712 38.19 27.55 -46.58
C PRO A 712 39.35 26.56 -46.28
N GLY A 713 39.15 25.27 -46.59
CA GLY A 713 40.22 24.36 -47.03
C GLY A 713 41.10 23.64 -45.98
N VAL A 714 41.63 22.50 -46.44
CA VAL A 714 42.72 21.65 -45.91
C VAL A 714 42.30 20.44 -45.06
N ASP A 715 42.07 19.36 -45.81
CA ASP A 715 42.78 18.07 -45.79
C ASP A 715 42.66 17.08 -44.61
N GLU A 716 42.63 15.82 -45.03
CA GLU A 716 42.42 14.60 -44.27
C GLU A 716 43.63 14.23 -43.38
N SER A 717 43.34 13.37 -42.40
CA SER A 717 44.21 12.33 -41.83
C SER A 717 44.86 12.54 -40.44
N VAL A 718 44.62 11.50 -39.60
CA VAL A 718 45.38 11.03 -38.42
C VAL A 718 45.20 11.80 -37.08
N PRO A 719 44.98 11.07 -35.95
CA PRO A 719 44.61 11.67 -34.66
C PRO A 719 45.83 12.09 -33.83
N PRO A 720 45.65 13.04 -32.89
CA PRO A 720 46.45 12.95 -31.67
C PRO A 720 45.68 13.29 -30.37
N THR A 721 45.93 12.44 -29.38
CA THR A 721 46.36 12.80 -28.02
C THR A 721 45.82 14.10 -27.40
N VAL A 722 45.05 13.93 -26.31
CA VAL A 722 44.63 15.02 -25.42
C VAL A 722 45.85 15.61 -24.71
N HIS A 723 46.19 16.86 -25.04
CA HIS A 723 47.04 17.72 -24.23
C HIS A 723 46.17 18.47 -23.21
N VAL A 724 46.54 18.30 -21.94
CA VAL A 724 46.03 19.08 -20.82
C VAL A 724 46.71 20.44 -20.86
N GLU A 725 45.96 21.50 -21.18
CA GLU A 725 46.19 22.86 -20.65
C GLU A 725 45.15 23.82 -21.23
N THR A 726 44.12 24.10 -20.43
CA THR A 726 43.39 25.37 -20.33
C THR A 726 42.44 25.25 -19.12
N MET A 727 43.02 25.11 -17.92
CA MET A 727 42.31 25.42 -16.69
C MET A 727 42.79 26.76 -16.15
N ASN A 728 41.82 27.53 -15.67
CA ASN A 728 41.96 28.84 -15.08
C ASN A 728 43.06 28.86 -13.98
N PRO A 729 44.10 29.72 -14.11
CA PRO A 729 45.22 29.81 -13.17
C PRO A 729 44.81 30.12 -11.72
N ALA A 730 43.69 30.82 -11.51
CA ALA A 730 43.18 31.12 -10.17
C ALA A 730 42.61 29.88 -9.46
N ARG A 731 42.12 28.90 -10.24
CA ARG A 731 41.56 27.64 -9.70
C ARG A 731 42.66 26.61 -9.40
N ALA A 732 43.76 26.63 -10.15
CA ALA A 732 44.93 25.78 -9.89
C ALA A 732 45.69 26.22 -8.63
N GLN A 733 45.77 27.54 -8.37
CA GLN A 733 46.45 28.06 -7.18
C GLN A 733 45.68 27.76 -5.89
N MET A 734 44.34 27.93 -5.89
CA MET A 734 43.48 27.57 -4.76
C MET A 734 43.49 26.06 -4.47
N LEU A 735 43.58 25.20 -5.50
CA LEU A 735 43.69 23.75 -5.32
C LEU A 735 45.09 23.30 -4.87
N SER A 736 46.14 24.08 -5.16
CA SER A 736 47.51 23.79 -4.68
C SER A 736 47.72 24.15 -3.21
N GLU A 737 47.03 25.19 -2.70
CA GLU A 737 47.09 25.60 -1.30
C GLU A 737 46.32 24.62 -0.40
N VAL A 738 45.20 24.07 -0.87
CA VAL A 738 44.44 23.03 -0.15
C VAL A 738 45.20 21.68 -0.14
N ALA A 739 45.98 21.38 -1.19
CA ALA A 739 46.75 20.15 -1.27
C ALA A 739 48.03 20.14 -0.41
N GLN A 740 48.57 21.31 -0.01
CA GLN A 740 49.75 21.39 0.85
C GLN A 740 49.44 21.37 2.35
N GLU A 741 48.24 21.72 2.79
CA GLU A 741 47.83 21.59 4.19
C GLU A 741 47.47 20.16 4.60
N GLU A 742 47.08 19.28 3.67
CA GLU A 742 46.69 17.90 3.99
C GLU A 742 47.86 16.90 4.06
N LEU A 743 49.05 17.22 3.54
CA LEU A 743 50.18 16.27 3.50
C LEU A 743 51.03 16.21 4.79
N THR A 744 50.76 17.07 5.79
CA THR A 744 51.57 17.14 7.03
C THR A 744 50.91 16.60 8.29
N ARG A 745 49.73 15.97 8.21
CA ARG A 745 49.10 15.33 9.39
C ARG A 745 48.71 13.87 9.14
N LEU A 746 49.74 13.03 8.98
CA LEU A 746 49.67 11.60 9.30
C LEU A 746 49.51 11.43 10.83
N THR A 747 48.30 11.03 11.25
CA THR A 747 47.89 10.09 12.34
C THR A 747 48.73 9.93 13.64
N PRO A 748 48.16 9.57 14.83
CA PRO A 748 46.87 8.90 15.04
C PRO A 748 46.06 9.32 16.29
N ALA A 749 44.74 9.42 16.16
CA ALA A 749 43.81 9.04 17.23
C ALA A 749 42.48 8.63 16.58
N PHE A 750 42.32 7.32 16.36
CA PHE A 750 41.05 6.74 15.91
C PHE A 750 39.97 6.97 16.97
N LYS A 751 39.11 7.98 16.76
CA LYS A 751 37.74 7.99 17.25
C LYS A 751 36.87 7.61 16.07
N VAL A 752 36.16 6.50 16.21
CA VAL A 752 35.31 5.97 15.16
C VAL A 752 33.96 6.67 15.32
N GLU A 753 33.60 7.57 14.38
CA GLU A 753 32.23 8.05 14.06
C GLU A 753 31.94 7.78 12.57
N ASP A 754 30.86 7.06 12.28
CA ASP A 754 30.44 6.55 10.97
C ASP A 754 28.99 6.08 11.08
N THR A 755 28.09 6.77 10.39
CA THR A 755 26.77 6.27 10.03
C THR A 755 26.70 6.23 8.52
N VAL A 756 26.75 5.02 7.95
CA VAL A 756 26.48 4.76 6.54
C VAL A 756 25.23 3.88 6.45
N SER A 757 24.15 4.41 5.86
CA SER A 757 22.94 3.68 5.40
C SER A 757 23.31 2.84 4.15
N VAL A 758 22.80 1.64 3.81
CA VAL A 758 21.41 1.20 3.55
C VAL A 758 21.32 -0.35 3.61
N GLY A 759 20.23 -0.95 4.13
CA GLY A 759 19.95 -2.41 4.10
C GLY A 759 18.59 -2.75 4.76
N PRO A 760 18.04 -3.99 4.67
CA PRO A 760 16.64 -4.33 5.03
C PRO A 760 16.25 -3.77 6.41
N LEU A 761 14.98 -3.44 6.66
CA LEU A 761 14.47 -2.96 7.96
C LEU A 761 15.19 -3.67 9.12
N PHE A 762 16.22 -2.98 9.62
CA PHE A 762 17.11 -3.43 10.66
C PHE A 762 16.41 -3.09 11.95
N SER A 763 15.54 -3.96 12.45
CA SER A 763 15.08 -3.90 13.84
C SER A 763 16.22 -4.41 14.74
N GLY A 764 17.31 -3.66 14.75
CA GLY A 764 18.43 -3.90 15.64
C GLY A 764 18.01 -3.58 17.06
N ALA A 765 18.03 -4.57 17.94
CA ALA A 765 17.97 -4.40 19.39
C ALA A 765 19.22 -3.67 19.97
N ASN A 766 19.98 -2.97 19.10
CA ASN A 766 21.01 -2.01 19.46
C ASN A 766 20.50 -0.55 19.39
N LEU A 767 19.33 -0.27 18.80
CA LEU A 767 18.79 1.09 18.65
C LEU A 767 17.86 1.52 19.80
N ALA A 768 17.73 0.72 20.84
CA ALA A 768 17.08 1.13 22.08
C ALA A 768 17.84 0.56 23.29
N PRO A 769 18.18 1.37 24.30
CA PRO A 769 18.45 0.82 25.62
C PRO A 769 17.15 0.13 26.07
N VAL A 770 17.23 -1.13 26.46
CA VAL A 770 16.14 -1.78 27.20
C VAL A 770 15.95 -0.96 28.49
N GLY A 771 14.91 -0.12 28.50
CA GLY A 771 14.60 0.82 29.56
C GLY A 771 15.15 2.23 29.30
N ASP A 772 14.51 2.99 28.41
CA ASP A 772 14.48 4.43 28.59
C ASP A 772 13.61 4.73 29.83
N ALA A 773 14.24 5.29 30.85
CA ALA A 773 13.61 5.68 32.11
C ALA A 773 12.72 6.93 31.95
N SER A 774 12.80 7.66 30.83
CA SER A 774 11.94 8.82 30.55
C SER A 774 10.48 8.41 30.26
N LEU A 775 10.23 7.14 29.95
CA LEU A 775 8.88 6.54 29.84
C LEU A 775 8.45 5.78 31.12
N ARG A 776 9.18 5.91 32.24
CA ARG A 776 8.91 5.20 33.51
C ARG A 776 8.62 6.08 34.73
N ALA A 777 8.31 7.36 34.56
CA ALA A 777 7.86 8.22 35.65
C ALA A 777 6.36 8.57 35.53
N LEU A 778 5.47 7.62 35.84
CA LEU A 778 4.17 7.89 36.47
C LEU A 778 3.52 6.58 36.93
N ARG A 779 4.04 6.04 38.04
CA ARG A 779 3.30 5.45 39.19
C ARG A 779 4.26 4.64 40.06
N GLY A 780 4.54 5.14 41.26
CA GLY A 780 5.18 4.33 42.29
C GLY A 780 5.83 5.04 43.47
N SER A 781 5.18 6.03 44.10
CA SER A 781 5.57 6.42 45.46
C SER A 781 4.45 7.17 46.21
N GLN A 782 3.42 6.45 46.65
CA GLN A 782 2.93 6.56 48.03
C GLN A 782 2.35 5.21 48.43
N ALA A 783 2.99 4.57 49.39
CA ALA A 783 2.46 3.39 50.05
C ALA A 783 1.27 3.80 50.94
N PRO A 784 0.09 3.18 50.84
CA PRO A 784 -0.83 3.11 51.95
C PRO A 784 -0.43 1.92 52.82
N GLN A 785 -0.19 2.24 54.09
CA GLN A 785 0.02 1.30 55.17
C GLN A 785 -1.12 0.27 55.23
N ALA A 786 -0.77 -0.96 55.60
CA ALA A 786 -1.71 -2.02 55.92
C ALA A 786 -2.67 -1.59 57.06
N PRO A 787 -3.96 -1.96 56.99
CA PRO A 787 -4.75 -2.18 58.18
C PRO A 787 -4.67 -3.66 58.58
N ARG A 788 -3.98 -3.92 59.69
CA ARG A 788 -4.18 -5.11 60.52
C ARG A 788 -5.43 -4.89 61.39
N ALA A 789 -6.30 -5.90 61.36
CA ALA A 789 -7.13 -6.43 62.45
C ALA A 789 -7.86 -5.46 63.40
N MET A 790 -9.20 -5.48 63.33
CA MET A 790 -10.05 -5.49 64.52
C MET A 790 -10.73 -6.85 64.64
N THR A 791 -10.46 -7.51 65.76
CA THR A 791 -11.15 -8.66 66.32
C THR A 791 -12.62 -8.31 66.62
N ILE A 792 -13.56 -9.23 66.41
CA ILE A 792 -14.64 -9.59 67.34
C ILE A 792 -15.29 -10.92 66.89
N SER A 793 -15.59 -11.71 67.92
CA SER A 793 -16.12 -13.07 68.07
C SER A 793 -17.26 -13.58 67.18
N GLY A 794 -17.30 -14.90 66.95
CA GLY A 794 -18.54 -15.62 66.61
C GLY A 794 -18.32 -17.10 66.31
N GLN A 795 -18.77 -17.97 67.22
CA GLN A 795 -18.61 -19.43 67.30
C GLN A 795 -19.26 -20.25 66.16
N GLY A 796 -18.74 -21.47 65.93
CA GLY A 796 -19.60 -22.67 65.87
C GLY A 796 -19.80 -23.39 64.52
N MET A 797 -19.22 -24.61 64.43
CA MET A 797 -19.78 -25.91 63.95
C MET A 797 -21.05 -25.93 63.06
N SER A 798 -21.36 -26.92 62.21
CA SER A 798 -20.78 -28.17 61.67
C SER A 798 -21.94 -28.93 60.98
N LEU A 799 -21.62 -29.93 60.12
CA LEU A 799 -22.43 -31.09 59.68
C LEU A 799 -23.62 -30.83 58.72
N LEU A 800 -24.07 -31.77 57.87
CA LEU A 800 -23.57 -32.92 57.11
C LEU A 800 -24.83 -33.62 56.54
N SER A 801 -24.73 -34.15 55.33
CA SER A 801 -25.40 -35.41 54.89
C SER A 801 -26.92 -35.35 54.56
N LEU A 802 -27.52 -36.19 53.71
CA LEU A 802 -27.12 -37.22 52.74
C LEU A 802 -28.43 -37.77 52.12
N ARG A 803 -28.31 -38.40 50.94
CA ARG A 803 -29.04 -39.60 50.42
C ARG A 803 -30.19 -39.45 49.41
N ASP A 804 -29.78 -39.71 48.16
CA ASP A 804 -30.38 -40.55 47.08
C ASP A 804 -30.84 -41.95 47.56
N PRO A 805 -31.67 -42.78 46.84
CA PRO A 805 -31.35 -43.27 45.47
C PRO A 805 -32.48 -43.76 44.50
N ASN A 806 -32.12 -43.79 43.19
CA ASN A 806 -32.47 -44.74 42.08
C ASN A 806 -33.84 -44.68 41.37
N ALA A 807 -34.01 -44.74 40.02
CA ALA A 807 -33.11 -45.03 38.89
C ALA A 807 -33.76 -44.64 37.51
N LEU A 808 -32.93 -44.69 36.44
CA LEU A 808 -33.22 -44.85 34.98
C LEU A 808 -33.10 -43.63 34.04
N SER A 809 -31.87 -43.34 33.60
CA SER A 809 -31.48 -43.05 32.20
C SER A 809 -29.95 -42.82 32.14
N SER A 810 -29.21 -43.82 31.71
CA SER A 810 -27.75 -43.92 31.84
C SER A 810 -26.98 -43.15 30.75
N ARG A 811 -26.36 -42.03 31.13
CA ARG A 811 -25.22 -41.43 30.40
C ARG A 811 -23.93 -42.13 30.83
N VAL A 812 -23.20 -42.74 29.91
CA VAL A 812 -21.84 -43.23 30.14
C VAL A 812 -20.84 -42.27 29.47
N PRO A 813 -19.82 -41.77 30.20
CA PRO A 813 -18.81 -40.86 29.69
C PRO A 813 -17.77 -41.64 28.87
N VAL A 814 -17.49 -41.18 27.65
CA VAL A 814 -16.43 -41.77 26.83
C VAL A 814 -15.07 -41.30 27.33
N LYS A 815 -14.41 -42.17 28.12
CA LYS A 815 -12.95 -42.29 28.14
C LYS A 815 -12.48 -42.93 26.83
N ARG A 816 -11.40 -42.42 26.24
CA ARG A 816 -10.58 -43.09 25.20
C ARG A 816 -9.13 -42.58 25.28
N PRO A 817 -8.13 -43.36 24.82
CA PRO A 817 -7.34 -44.22 25.71
C PRO A 817 -5.83 -43.99 25.64
N VAL A 818 -5.11 -44.52 26.64
CA VAL A 818 -3.66 -44.71 26.62
C VAL A 818 -3.36 -46.18 26.29
N SER A 819 -2.73 -46.43 25.15
CA SER A 819 -1.75 -47.50 24.84
C SER A 819 -1.42 -47.33 23.33
N SER A 820 -0.27 -47.62 22.75
CA SER A 820 1.01 -48.17 23.19
C SER A 820 1.84 -48.31 21.92
N VAL A 821 2.95 -47.59 21.78
CA VAL A 821 4.10 -48.09 21.02
C VAL A 821 5.35 -47.74 21.83
N ALA A 822 5.58 -48.54 22.86
CA ALA A 822 6.93 -48.75 23.36
C ALA A 822 7.52 -49.87 22.48
N GLY A 823 8.41 -49.50 21.56
CA GLY A 823 9.41 -50.39 20.99
C GLY A 823 10.69 -50.19 21.78
N GLU A 824 11.12 -51.22 22.50
CA GLU A 824 12.33 -51.26 23.30
C GLU A 824 13.58 -50.84 22.50
N ILE A 825 14.36 -49.88 23.01
CA ILE A 825 15.81 -49.87 22.80
C ILE A 825 16.51 -49.76 24.16
N LYS A 826 17.41 -50.73 24.33
CA LYS A 826 18.13 -51.14 25.53
C LYS A 826 18.93 -50.02 26.20
N SER A 827 19.02 -50.16 27.52
CA SER A 827 19.92 -49.41 28.39
C SER A 827 21.38 -49.47 27.90
N SER A 828 22.01 -48.31 27.75
CA SER A 828 23.44 -48.15 27.97
C SER A 828 23.62 -47.19 29.15
N LYS A 829 24.25 -47.70 30.22
CA LYS A 829 24.66 -46.89 31.37
C LYS A 829 25.69 -45.86 30.89
N GLY A 830 25.35 -44.57 30.98
CA GLY A 830 26.29 -43.49 30.70
C GLY A 830 25.82 -42.16 31.30
N LYS A 831 26.29 -41.87 32.53
CA LYS A 831 26.31 -40.57 33.24
C LYS A 831 24.99 -39.76 33.29
N ARG A 832 24.36 -39.76 34.48
CA ARG A 832 23.45 -38.69 34.94
C ARG A 832 24.08 -37.32 34.66
N GLN A 833 23.46 -36.52 33.80
CA GLN A 833 23.70 -35.08 33.71
C GLN A 833 22.54 -34.33 34.38
N LYS A 834 22.91 -33.27 35.11
CA LYS A 834 22.15 -32.61 36.17
C LYS A 834 20.94 -31.81 35.64
N ILE A 835 19.90 -31.75 36.47
CA ILE A 835 18.76 -30.80 36.54
C ILE A 835 18.80 -29.67 35.49
N SER A 836 17.93 -29.74 34.47
CA SER A 836 17.69 -28.59 33.59
C SER A 836 16.95 -27.51 34.38
N THR A 837 17.42 -26.27 34.28
CA THR A 837 16.76 -25.13 34.91
C THR A 837 16.03 -24.37 33.80
N TYR A 838 14.70 -24.30 33.86
CA TYR A 838 13.90 -23.55 32.89
C TYR A 838 13.95 -22.05 33.14
N TYR A 839 13.76 -21.25 32.10
CA TYR A 839 13.56 -19.82 32.27
C TYR A 839 12.29 -19.57 33.11
N LYS A 840 12.42 -18.74 34.16
CA LYS A 840 11.28 -18.28 34.97
C LYS A 840 10.85 -16.86 34.60
N ASP A 841 11.76 -16.09 34.03
CA ASP A 841 11.56 -14.72 33.56
C ASP A 841 12.61 -14.39 32.48
N VAL A 842 12.36 -13.34 31.70
CA VAL A 842 13.26 -12.84 30.66
C VAL A 842 14.22 -11.83 31.29
N GLN A 843 15.52 -12.11 31.23
CA GLN A 843 16.53 -11.14 31.66
C GLN A 843 16.62 -9.98 30.65
N SER A 844 16.98 -8.78 31.10
CA SER A 844 17.29 -7.67 30.17
C SER A 844 18.43 -8.07 29.23
N LEU A 845 18.34 -7.63 27.96
CA LEU A 845 19.38 -7.82 26.95
C LEU A 845 20.71 -7.15 27.34
N GLY A 846 20.68 -6.28 28.36
CA GLY A 846 21.81 -5.49 28.84
C GLY A 846 22.13 -4.32 27.92
N HIS A 847 23.03 -3.43 28.37
CA HIS A 847 23.45 -2.28 27.58
C HIS A 847 24.07 -2.71 26.25
N ALA A 848 23.67 -2.03 25.18
CA ALA A 848 24.34 -2.16 23.90
C ALA A 848 25.79 -1.66 24.03
N PRO A 849 26.77 -2.29 23.35
CA PRO A 849 28.12 -1.78 23.31
C PRO A 849 28.14 -0.39 22.66
N VAL A 850 29.05 0.47 23.12
CA VAL A 850 29.26 1.80 22.52
C VAL A 850 29.69 1.60 21.06
N PRO A 851 29.08 2.31 20.10
CA PRO A 851 29.48 2.23 18.70
C PRO A 851 30.98 2.53 18.52
N ASP A 852 31.67 1.63 17.84
CA ASP A 852 33.09 1.65 17.51
C ASP A 852 33.31 0.99 16.13
N ALA A 853 34.56 0.94 15.65
CA ALA A 853 34.85 0.36 14.32
C ALA A 853 34.32 -1.07 14.18
N ASN A 854 34.42 -1.87 15.25
CA ASN A 854 34.07 -3.30 15.21
C ASN A 854 32.54 -3.51 15.21
N THR A 855 31.81 -2.75 16.02
CA THR A 855 30.34 -2.82 16.08
C THR A 855 29.68 -2.25 14.83
N ARG A 856 30.28 -1.22 14.20
CA ARG A 856 29.83 -0.71 12.90
C ARG A 856 30.11 -1.66 11.76
N TYR A 857 31.27 -2.28 11.75
CA TYR A 857 31.58 -3.36 10.80
C TYR A 857 30.52 -4.47 10.89
N LEU A 858 30.20 -4.97 12.09
CA LEU A 858 29.16 -6.00 12.23
C LEU A 858 27.77 -5.55 11.76
N THR A 859 27.44 -4.27 11.88
CA THR A 859 26.17 -3.71 11.39
C THR A 859 26.17 -3.55 9.87
N SER A 860 27.29 -3.12 9.27
CA SER A 860 27.43 -3.01 7.82
C SER A 860 27.37 -4.38 7.12
N LEU A 861 27.72 -5.46 7.83
CA LEU A 861 27.57 -6.82 7.32
C LEU A 861 26.10 -7.23 7.07
N LEU A 862 25.12 -6.53 7.62
CA LEU A 862 23.73 -6.91 7.40
C LEU A 862 23.16 -6.46 6.05
N ARG A 863 23.92 -5.66 5.26
CA ARG A 863 23.51 -5.21 3.92
C ARG A 863 23.37 -6.38 2.96
N ASN A 864 22.29 -6.40 2.18
CA ASN A 864 21.99 -7.48 1.24
C ASN A 864 22.46 -7.16 -0.19
N ARG A 865 22.86 -8.21 -0.92
CA ARG A 865 23.20 -8.24 -2.35
C ARG A 865 22.46 -9.38 -3.04
N THR A 866 22.40 -9.36 -4.37
CA THR A 866 21.90 -10.50 -5.14
C THR A 866 23.05 -11.43 -5.49
N LEU A 867 22.88 -12.73 -5.21
CA LEU A 867 23.70 -13.82 -5.71
C LEU A 867 22.93 -14.52 -6.84
N THR A 868 23.35 -14.26 -8.07
CA THR A 868 22.91 -14.93 -9.28
C THR A 868 23.68 -16.23 -9.44
N LEU A 869 23.02 -17.37 -9.28
CA LEU A 869 23.62 -18.69 -9.43
C LEU A 869 23.06 -19.39 -10.66
N CYS A 870 23.90 -19.61 -11.67
CA CYS A 870 23.59 -20.43 -12.84
C CYS A 870 23.93 -21.89 -12.53
N LEU A 871 22.91 -22.73 -12.41
CA LEU A 871 23.03 -24.17 -12.17
C LEU A 871 23.02 -24.93 -13.50
N GLN A 872 24.11 -25.65 -13.77
CA GLN A 872 24.27 -26.49 -14.95
C GLN A 872 24.03 -27.96 -14.60
N PRO A 873 22.93 -28.58 -15.07
CA PRO A 873 22.70 -30.00 -14.86
C PRO A 873 23.74 -30.84 -15.60
N LEU A 874 24.14 -31.98 -15.02
CA LEU A 874 25.00 -32.93 -15.72
C LEU A 874 24.25 -33.57 -16.90
N PRO A 875 24.86 -33.68 -18.08
CA PRO A 875 24.25 -34.39 -19.20
C PRO A 875 24.03 -35.86 -18.84
N LYS A 876 22.79 -36.34 -18.90
CA LYS A 876 22.52 -37.78 -18.82
C LYS A 876 22.92 -38.41 -20.16
N LYS A 877 23.67 -39.52 -20.11
CA LYS A 877 24.16 -40.23 -21.29
C LYS A 877 22.98 -40.59 -22.22
N GLY A 878 22.91 -39.97 -23.40
CA GLY A 878 21.85 -40.20 -24.40
C GLY A 878 20.57 -39.36 -24.25
N ALA A 879 20.56 -38.31 -23.42
CA ALA A 879 19.45 -37.36 -23.30
C ALA A 879 19.84 -35.96 -23.83
N ASP A 880 18.85 -35.21 -24.32
CA ASP A 880 19.06 -33.83 -24.81
C ASP A 880 19.68 -32.93 -23.73
N PRO A 881 20.54 -31.97 -24.12
CA PRO A 881 21.16 -31.05 -23.17
C PRO A 881 20.10 -30.23 -22.44
N VAL A 882 20.03 -30.40 -21.12
CA VAL A 882 19.13 -29.65 -20.25
C VAL A 882 19.64 -28.22 -20.13
N LYS A 883 18.78 -27.23 -20.41
CA LYS A 883 19.15 -25.82 -20.31
C LYS A 883 19.58 -25.46 -18.87
N PRO A 884 20.69 -24.72 -18.69
CA PRO A 884 21.05 -24.17 -17.39
C PRO A 884 19.90 -23.34 -16.82
N LYS A 885 19.69 -23.42 -15.50
CA LYS A 885 18.70 -22.60 -14.80
C LYS A 885 19.43 -21.59 -13.93
N THR A 886 19.00 -20.33 -14.00
CA THR A 886 19.56 -19.24 -13.19
C THR A 886 18.62 -18.93 -12.03
N TYR A 887 19.19 -18.81 -10.83
CA TYR A 887 18.48 -18.52 -9.58
C TYR A 887 19.08 -17.28 -8.95
N ASN A 888 18.23 -16.40 -8.42
CA ASN A 888 18.68 -15.21 -7.71
C ASN A 888 18.40 -15.40 -6.23
N PHE A 889 19.47 -15.49 -5.43
CA PHE A 889 19.41 -15.59 -3.99
C PHE A 889 19.74 -14.23 -3.36
N ARG A 890 19.11 -13.92 -2.23
CA ARG A 890 19.48 -12.75 -1.42
C ARG A 890 20.56 -13.18 -0.43
N ILE A 891 21.73 -12.55 -0.47
CA ILE A 891 22.84 -12.81 0.45
C ILE A 891 23.28 -11.51 1.14
N SER A 892 23.41 -11.54 2.45
CA SER A 892 23.97 -10.45 3.24
C SER A 892 25.50 -10.46 3.19
N GLN A 893 26.13 -9.32 3.43
CA GLN A 893 27.59 -9.25 3.59
C GLN A 893 28.08 -10.17 4.74
N ALA A 894 27.28 -10.36 5.80
CA ALA A 894 27.49 -11.35 6.86
C ALA A 894 27.47 -12.76 6.28
N GLY A 895 26.48 -13.06 5.44
CA GLY A 895 26.39 -14.31 4.69
C GLY A 895 27.62 -14.56 3.83
N LEU A 896 28.17 -13.54 3.17
CA LEU A 896 29.40 -13.68 2.36
C LEU A 896 30.61 -14.02 3.22
N VAL A 897 30.82 -13.29 4.33
CA VAL A 897 31.90 -13.58 5.29
C VAL A 897 31.75 -14.99 5.87
N GLN A 898 30.52 -15.41 6.19
CA GLN A 898 30.26 -16.77 6.66
C GLN A 898 30.51 -17.82 5.58
N HIS A 899 30.12 -17.58 4.33
CA HIS A 899 30.43 -18.50 3.23
C HIS A 899 31.94 -18.64 3.03
N GLU A 900 32.70 -17.55 3.06
CA GLU A 900 34.15 -17.58 2.93
C GLU A 900 34.77 -18.44 4.05
N ASN A 901 34.46 -18.12 5.31
CA ASN A 901 34.98 -18.85 6.46
C ASN A 901 34.59 -20.33 6.45
N LEU A 902 33.32 -20.64 6.16
CA LEU A 902 32.81 -22.00 6.20
C LEU A 902 33.20 -22.83 4.97
N SER A 903 33.45 -22.21 3.81
CA SER A 903 33.87 -22.92 2.58
C SER A 903 35.25 -23.55 2.71
N THR A 904 36.11 -23.03 3.61
CA THR A 904 37.39 -23.65 3.96
C THR A 904 37.22 -24.99 4.70
N LEU A 905 36.05 -25.20 5.31
CA LEU A 905 35.71 -26.37 6.09
C LEU A 905 34.93 -27.34 5.21
N SER A 906 35.62 -28.29 4.59
CA SER A 906 35.02 -29.24 3.62
C SER A 906 33.78 -30.01 4.12
N TYR A 907 33.60 -30.12 5.44
CA TYR A 907 32.44 -30.77 6.04
C TYR A 907 31.16 -29.93 6.06
N THR A 908 31.24 -28.61 5.88
CA THR A 908 30.06 -27.70 5.82
C THR A 908 29.40 -27.74 4.45
N ARG A 909 30.15 -28.10 3.40
CA ARG A 909 29.71 -28.01 1.99
C ARG A 909 29.29 -26.59 1.59
N ALA A 910 29.79 -25.54 2.24
CA ALA A 910 29.51 -24.17 1.82
C ALA A 910 30.12 -23.88 0.44
N LEU A 911 29.36 -23.24 -0.45
CA LEU A 911 29.84 -22.85 -1.78
C LEU A 911 30.91 -21.74 -1.66
N PRO A 912 32.12 -21.90 -2.23
CA PRO A 912 33.09 -20.82 -2.30
C PRO A 912 32.61 -19.73 -3.26
N LEU A 913 32.30 -18.55 -2.74
CA LEU A 913 31.77 -17.41 -3.51
C LEU A 913 32.87 -16.43 -3.99
N SER A 914 34.14 -16.73 -3.70
CA SER A 914 35.28 -15.86 -3.99
C SER A 914 36.48 -16.70 -4.46
N LEU A 915 37.31 -16.14 -5.35
CA LEU A 915 38.57 -16.78 -5.76
C LEU A 915 39.58 -16.74 -4.59
N PRO A 916 40.36 -17.81 -4.35
CA PRO A 916 41.29 -17.85 -3.23
C PRO A 916 42.31 -16.70 -3.31
N GLY A 917 42.32 -15.81 -2.31
CA GLY A 917 43.24 -14.68 -2.20
C GLY A 917 42.67 -13.30 -2.54
N GLN A 918 41.41 -13.19 -2.96
CA GLN A 918 40.74 -11.88 -3.13
C GLN A 918 39.96 -11.49 -1.87
N VAL A 919 40.35 -10.42 -1.20
CA VAL A 919 39.57 -9.82 -0.11
C VAL A 919 38.38 -9.06 -0.72
N VAL A 920 37.16 -9.56 -0.54
CA VAL A 920 35.91 -9.01 -1.11
C VAL A 920 35.44 -7.75 -0.35
N SER A 921 36.32 -6.76 -0.17
CA SER A 921 36.01 -5.59 0.67
C SER A 921 35.63 -4.30 -0.06
N SER A 922 35.45 -4.29 -1.39
CA SER A 922 35.21 -2.99 -2.07
C SER A 922 34.40 -2.94 -3.38
N SER A 923 33.76 -4.01 -3.86
CA SER A 923 32.92 -3.94 -5.07
C SER A 923 31.41 -4.01 -4.77
N GLU A 924 30.70 -2.89 -4.93
CA GLU A 924 29.24 -2.77 -4.81
C GLU A 924 28.52 -3.27 -6.09
N GLY A 925 28.40 -4.59 -6.28
CA GLY A 925 27.67 -5.17 -7.43
C GLY A 925 26.97 -6.51 -7.12
N ASP A 926 26.20 -7.07 -8.04
CA ASP A 926 25.64 -8.42 -7.86
C ASP A 926 26.72 -9.50 -8.09
N LEU A 927 26.64 -10.61 -7.36
CA LEU A 927 27.57 -11.74 -7.51
C LEU A 927 26.98 -12.73 -8.51
N SER A 928 27.75 -13.15 -9.50
CA SER A 928 27.32 -14.17 -10.46
C SER A 928 28.26 -15.38 -10.40
N HIS A 929 27.71 -16.57 -10.16
CA HIS A 929 28.45 -17.83 -10.09
C HIS A 929 27.78 -18.88 -10.96
N THR A 930 28.59 -19.72 -11.62
CA THR A 930 28.09 -20.88 -12.37
C THR A 930 28.61 -22.14 -11.72
N VAL A 931 27.72 -23.05 -11.32
CA VAL A 931 28.09 -24.32 -10.67
C VAL A 931 27.34 -25.49 -11.27
N VAL A 932 27.98 -26.66 -11.25
CA VAL A 932 27.37 -27.89 -11.75
C VAL A 932 26.45 -28.47 -10.68
N GLY A 933 25.20 -28.73 -11.04
CA GLY A 933 24.19 -29.30 -10.16
C GLY A 933 22.77 -28.82 -10.49
N GLU A 934 21.82 -29.24 -9.67
CA GLU A 934 20.42 -28.81 -9.66
C GLU A 934 20.04 -28.40 -8.24
N LEU A 935 19.07 -27.50 -8.10
CA LEU A 935 18.56 -27.16 -6.78
C LEU A 935 17.74 -28.33 -6.22
N LEU A 936 17.93 -28.66 -4.94
CA LEU A 936 17.19 -29.75 -4.31
C LEU A 936 15.69 -29.48 -4.39
N GLU A 937 15.28 -28.21 -4.27
CA GLU A 937 13.88 -27.78 -4.43
C GLU A 937 13.24 -28.24 -5.75
N ASP A 938 13.96 -28.14 -6.88
CA ASP A 938 13.45 -28.50 -8.22
C ASP A 938 13.40 -30.02 -8.46
N VAL A 939 14.28 -30.78 -7.81
CA VAL A 939 14.36 -32.24 -8.01
C VAL A 939 13.49 -32.99 -6.99
N TRP A 940 13.34 -32.45 -5.78
CA TRP A 940 12.68 -33.10 -4.65
C TRP A 940 11.26 -33.61 -4.95
N PRO A 941 10.36 -32.88 -5.65
CA PRO A 941 9.02 -33.39 -5.98
C PRO A 941 9.03 -34.67 -6.81
N ARG A 942 10.10 -34.91 -7.56
CA ARG A 942 10.24 -36.04 -8.50
C ARG A 942 11.05 -37.21 -7.92
N LEU A 943 11.64 -37.05 -6.73
CA LEU A 943 12.44 -38.07 -6.08
C LEU A 943 11.57 -39.15 -5.43
N LYS A 944 12.01 -40.40 -5.49
CA LYS A 944 11.41 -41.50 -4.72
C LYS A 944 11.72 -41.32 -3.23
N LYS A 945 10.88 -41.89 -2.36
CA LYS A 945 11.09 -41.87 -0.89
C LYS A 945 12.48 -42.36 -0.47
N SER A 946 13.03 -43.37 -1.15
CA SER A 946 14.37 -43.89 -0.90
C SER A 946 15.48 -42.88 -1.22
N GLU A 947 15.29 -42.04 -2.24
CA GLU A 947 16.25 -41.01 -2.66
C GLU A 947 16.16 -39.79 -1.73
N LYS A 948 14.94 -39.37 -1.35
CA LYS A 948 14.72 -38.35 -0.32
C LYS A 948 15.38 -38.73 1.01
N TYR A 949 15.21 -39.98 1.44
CA TYR A 949 15.85 -40.53 2.63
C TYR A 949 17.40 -40.51 2.52
N GLN A 950 17.97 -40.76 1.35
CA GLN A 950 19.42 -40.66 1.14
C GLN A 950 19.93 -39.22 1.33
N TYR A 951 19.21 -38.21 0.84
CA TYR A 951 19.56 -36.80 1.06
C TYR A 951 19.40 -36.40 2.54
N ALA A 952 18.34 -36.86 3.20
CA ALA A 952 18.14 -36.65 4.63
C ALA A 952 19.32 -37.18 5.46
N ARG A 953 19.79 -38.40 5.17
CA ARG A 953 20.98 -38.97 5.82
C ARG A 953 22.28 -38.22 5.52
N GLN A 954 22.42 -37.68 4.30
CA GLN A 954 23.57 -36.84 3.96
C GLN A 954 23.57 -35.55 4.79
N LEU A 955 22.41 -34.90 4.95
CA LEU A 955 22.26 -33.74 5.83
C LEU A 955 22.55 -34.08 7.28
N ARG A 956 22.06 -35.22 7.79
CA ARG A 956 22.41 -35.71 9.14
C ARG A 956 23.91 -35.82 9.34
N ASN A 957 24.62 -36.38 8.35
CA ASN A 957 26.08 -36.50 8.41
C ASN A 957 26.78 -35.14 8.38
N VAL A 958 26.25 -34.16 7.63
CA VAL A 958 26.77 -32.78 7.61
C VAL A 958 26.56 -32.13 8.98
N LEU A 959 25.34 -32.17 9.53
CA LEU A 959 25.02 -31.60 10.84
C LEU A 959 25.82 -32.26 11.97
N HIS A 960 25.97 -33.58 11.96
CA HIS A 960 26.78 -34.30 12.94
C HIS A 960 28.24 -33.84 12.91
N LYS A 961 28.82 -33.61 11.72
CA LYS A 961 30.18 -33.08 11.59
C LYS A 961 30.30 -31.62 12.03
N MET A 962 29.30 -30.79 11.75
CA MET A 962 29.25 -29.40 12.23
C MET A 962 29.18 -29.31 13.76
N ARG A 963 28.56 -30.31 14.41
CA ARG A 963 28.38 -30.38 15.87
C ARG A 963 29.52 -31.12 16.60
N ALA A 964 30.52 -31.65 15.88
CA ALA A 964 31.57 -32.48 16.46
C ALA A 964 32.54 -31.66 17.35
N PRO A 965 32.83 -32.09 18.60
CA PRO A 965 33.73 -31.38 19.51
C PRO A 965 35.16 -31.27 18.94
N GLY A 966 35.78 -30.09 19.06
CA GLY A 966 37.21 -29.88 18.78
C GLY A 966 37.63 -29.65 17.32
N LYS A 967 36.68 -29.53 16.37
CA LYS A 967 36.97 -29.22 14.95
C LYS A 967 36.71 -27.77 14.52
N VAL A 968 36.30 -26.93 15.46
CA VAL A 968 36.28 -25.47 15.33
C VAL A 968 37.27 -24.95 16.37
N GLY A 969 38.30 -24.22 15.95
CA GLY A 969 39.35 -23.69 16.82
C GLY A 969 38.77 -23.01 18.06
N GLY A 970 39.46 -23.17 19.19
CA GLY A 970 38.95 -22.87 20.53
C GLY A 970 38.17 -21.56 20.67
N GLY A 971 37.04 -21.64 21.37
CA GLY A 971 36.34 -20.46 21.88
C GLY A 971 35.43 -19.74 20.89
N GLY A 972 34.64 -20.46 20.08
CA GLY A 972 33.54 -19.85 19.33
C GLY A 972 32.62 -19.09 20.30
N THR A 973 32.73 -17.76 20.30
CA THR A 973 31.82 -16.90 21.03
C THR A 973 30.42 -17.12 20.47
N PHE A 974 29.43 -17.21 21.36
CA PHE A 974 28.03 -17.39 21.00
C PHE A 974 27.62 -16.35 19.92
N GLY A 975 26.77 -16.72 18.95
CA GLY A 975 26.37 -15.83 17.85
C GLY A 975 27.13 -16.06 16.54
N SER A 976 26.93 -15.14 15.57
CA SER A 976 27.56 -15.13 14.25
C SER A 976 28.87 -14.33 14.26
N VAL A 977 29.42 -13.99 13.08
CA VAL A 977 30.70 -13.29 12.81
C VAL A 977 31.24 -12.48 14.00
N GLN A 978 32.48 -12.77 14.41
CA GLN A 978 33.17 -12.04 15.47
C GLN A 978 34.02 -10.90 14.87
N SER A 979 33.87 -9.69 15.39
CA SER A 979 34.74 -8.55 15.07
C SER A 979 35.30 -7.96 16.35
N GLY A 980 36.61 -8.14 16.55
CA GLY A 980 37.27 -7.80 17.82
C GLY A 980 36.59 -8.52 19.00
N PRO A 981 36.20 -7.80 20.07
CA PRO A 981 35.57 -8.40 21.23
C PRO A 981 34.04 -8.54 21.08
N TYR A 982 33.42 -8.41 19.90
CA TYR A 982 31.96 -8.45 19.72
C TYR A 982 31.48 -9.55 18.78
N SER A 983 30.27 -10.05 19.01
CA SER A 983 29.54 -10.99 18.15
C SER A 983 28.09 -10.54 17.90
N LEU A 984 27.56 -10.97 16.76
CA LEU A 984 26.25 -10.62 16.23
C LEU A 984 25.24 -11.76 16.43
N MET A 985 24.16 -11.53 17.18
CA MET A 985 23.03 -12.46 17.30
C MET A 985 21.94 -12.05 16.33
N GLN A 986 21.33 -13.01 15.62
CA GLN A 986 20.32 -12.73 14.60
C GLN A 986 19.12 -13.68 14.68
N ASP A 987 17.94 -13.11 14.45
CA ASP A 987 16.69 -13.80 14.13
C ASP A 987 16.12 -13.20 12.83
N LYS A 988 16.36 -13.88 11.72
CA LYS A 988 16.00 -13.42 10.36
C LYS A 988 14.71 -14.07 9.90
N HIS A 989 13.76 -13.26 9.44
CA HIS A 989 12.51 -13.67 8.80
C HIS A 989 12.51 -13.24 7.32
N PRO A 990 11.53 -13.68 6.50
CA PRO A 990 11.47 -13.28 5.08
C PRO A 990 11.47 -11.76 4.86
N ASP A 991 10.74 -11.03 5.71
CA ASP A 991 10.47 -9.60 5.52
C ASP A 991 11.18 -8.68 6.54
N HIS A 992 11.79 -9.23 7.59
CA HIS A 992 12.46 -8.46 8.65
C HIS A 992 13.62 -9.23 9.29
N THR A 993 14.58 -8.53 9.91
CA THR A 993 15.71 -9.16 10.61
C THR A 993 15.93 -8.50 11.96
N TYR A 994 15.65 -9.25 13.03
CA TYR A 994 16.00 -8.83 14.39
C TYR A 994 17.45 -9.20 14.69
N TYR A 995 18.20 -8.31 15.31
CA TYR A 995 19.59 -8.60 15.69
C TYR A 995 20.06 -7.85 16.93
N ALA A 996 21.12 -8.33 17.57
CA ALA A 996 21.79 -7.65 18.67
C ALA A 996 23.30 -7.88 18.59
N ILE A 997 24.10 -6.87 18.93
CA ILE A 997 25.57 -7.01 19.03
C ILE A 997 25.94 -6.97 20.49
N ARG A 998 26.71 -7.95 20.98
CA ARG A 998 27.21 -7.97 22.35
C ARG A 998 28.67 -8.40 22.37
N THR A 999 29.39 -8.01 23.42
CA THR A 999 30.81 -8.33 23.56
C THR A 999 31.01 -9.85 23.69
N ARG A 1000 30.31 -10.48 24.65
CA ARG A 1000 30.31 -11.94 24.81
C ARG A 1000 28.89 -12.39 25.05
N PRO A 1001 28.04 -12.40 23.99
CA PRO A 1001 26.67 -12.87 24.12
C PRO A 1001 26.64 -14.28 24.70
N ASN A 1002 25.49 -14.64 25.25
CA ASN A 1002 25.22 -15.98 25.75
C ASN A 1002 23.76 -16.33 25.49
N GLN A 1003 23.39 -17.57 25.78
CA GLN A 1003 22.04 -18.08 25.56
C GLN A 1003 20.95 -17.26 26.26
N LYS A 1004 21.23 -16.66 27.42
CA LYS A 1004 20.24 -15.82 28.13
C LYS A 1004 19.97 -14.52 27.38
N GLN A 1005 21.02 -13.90 26.82
CA GLN A 1005 20.87 -12.70 25.99
C GLN A 1005 20.21 -13.01 24.65
N PHE A 1006 20.44 -14.20 24.08
CA PHE A 1006 19.71 -14.62 22.89
C PHE A 1006 18.22 -14.82 23.15
N MET A 1007 17.86 -15.45 24.27
CA MET A 1007 16.47 -15.57 24.67
C MET A 1007 15.85 -14.19 24.95
N ALA A 1008 16.60 -13.27 25.56
CA ALA A 1008 16.15 -11.89 25.73
C ALA A 1008 15.87 -11.18 24.40
N LEU A 1009 16.69 -11.40 23.36
CA LEU A 1009 16.47 -10.87 22.02
C LEU A 1009 15.14 -11.39 21.42
N LEU A 1010 14.92 -12.71 21.47
CA LEU A 1010 13.68 -13.32 20.94
C LEU A 1010 12.43 -12.83 21.69
N MET A 1011 12.52 -12.60 22.99
CA MET A 1011 11.39 -12.13 23.78
C MET A 1011 11.18 -10.61 23.70
N SER A 1012 12.23 -9.83 23.43
CA SER A 1012 12.14 -8.37 23.26
C SER A 1012 11.50 -7.96 21.93
N THR A 1013 11.32 -8.90 21.01
CA THR A 1013 10.77 -8.66 19.68
C THR A 1013 9.28 -8.99 19.60
N LEU A 1014 8.68 -9.43 20.71
CA LEU A 1014 7.24 -9.59 20.82
C LEU A 1014 6.54 -8.23 20.77
N TYR A 1015 5.39 -8.18 20.10
CA TYR A 1015 4.59 -6.96 20.02
C TYR A 1015 4.06 -6.52 21.39
N GLU A 1016 3.91 -5.22 21.63
CA GLU A 1016 3.57 -4.68 22.96
C GLU A 1016 2.19 -5.13 23.48
N THR A 1017 1.28 -5.49 22.57
CA THR A 1017 -0.06 -5.99 22.89
C THR A 1017 -0.05 -7.44 23.40
N VAL A 1018 1.07 -8.16 23.25
CA VAL A 1018 1.18 -9.56 23.69
C VAL A 1018 1.08 -9.62 25.22
N PRO A 1019 0.06 -10.31 25.79
CA PRO A 1019 -0.10 -10.35 27.23
C PRO A 1019 1.11 -10.97 27.92
N LYS A 1020 1.51 -10.41 29.07
CA LYS A 1020 2.67 -10.87 29.85
C LYS A 1020 2.61 -12.37 30.18
N GLN A 1021 1.41 -12.90 30.43
CA GLN A 1021 1.18 -14.31 30.70
C GLN A 1021 1.53 -15.20 29.50
N VAL A 1022 1.26 -14.72 28.28
CA VAL A 1022 1.62 -15.42 27.04
C VAL A 1022 3.14 -15.40 26.88
N ALA A 1023 3.79 -14.23 27.02
CA ALA A 1023 5.24 -14.13 26.97
C ALA A 1023 5.95 -15.03 28.02
N GLN A 1024 5.43 -15.06 29.25
CA GLN A 1024 5.93 -15.94 30.32
C GLN A 1024 5.71 -17.43 30.02
N ALA A 1025 4.56 -17.78 29.44
CA ALA A 1025 4.28 -19.16 29.03
C ALA A 1025 5.24 -19.62 27.94
N LEU A 1026 5.56 -18.76 26.96
CA LEU A 1026 6.50 -19.06 25.88
C LEU A 1026 7.93 -19.24 26.38
N VAL A 1027 8.46 -18.28 27.15
CA VAL A 1027 9.86 -18.36 27.62
C VAL A 1027 10.10 -19.55 28.55
N SER A 1028 9.11 -19.90 29.38
CA SER A 1028 9.24 -21.02 30.34
C SER A 1028 9.23 -22.41 29.71
N ARG A 1029 9.15 -22.51 28.37
CA ARG A 1029 9.37 -23.77 27.64
C ARG A 1029 10.83 -24.07 27.34
N PHE A 1030 11.72 -23.08 27.46
CA PHE A 1030 13.14 -23.25 27.15
C PHE A 1030 13.98 -23.52 28.41
N CYS A 1031 15.01 -24.36 28.28
CA CYS A 1031 16.05 -24.58 29.29
C CYS A 1031 17.14 -23.50 29.22
N THR A 1032 17.87 -23.29 30.32
CA THR A 1032 18.91 -22.24 30.42
C THR A 1032 20.33 -22.74 30.09
N ASP A 1033 20.49 -24.03 29.80
CA ASP A 1033 21.78 -24.74 29.76
C ASP A 1033 21.93 -25.68 28.55
N TYR A 1034 21.41 -25.30 27.38
CA TYR A 1034 21.60 -26.09 26.16
C TYR A 1034 23.07 -26.06 25.72
N GLN A 1035 23.49 -27.16 25.08
CA GLN A 1035 24.77 -27.17 24.38
C GLN A 1035 24.75 -26.15 23.23
N VAL A 1036 25.78 -25.31 23.15
CA VAL A 1036 25.99 -24.38 22.05
C VAL A 1036 26.75 -25.10 20.94
N VAL A 1037 26.19 -25.08 19.73
CA VAL A 1037 26.72 -25.79 18.56
C VAL A 1037 26.69 -24.88 17.33
N LEU A 1038 27.49 -25.22 16.31
CA LEU A 1038 27.41 -24.54 15.02
C LEU A 1038 26.09 -24.89 14.31
N THR A 1039 25.34 -23.87 13.93
CA THR A 1039 24.05 -23.96 13.22
C THR A 1039 24.12 -23.18 11.91
N HIS A 1040 23.38 -23.63 10.90
CA HIS A 1040 23.15 -22.93 9.63
C HIS A 1040 22.00 -21.90 9.74
N GLY A 1041 20.91 -22.23 10.45
CA GLY A 1041 19.79 -21.33 10.74
C GLY A 1041 18.80 -21.06 9.60
N ALA A 1042 18.94 -21.76 8.46
CA ALA A 1042 18.11 -21.57 7.25
C ALA A 1042 18.12 -22.80 6.31
N LEU A 1043 18.23 -24.01 6.86
CA LEU A 1043 18.34 -25.24 6.08
C LEU A 1043 17.00 -25.59 5.40
N CYS A 1044 16.95 -25.54 4.07
CA CYS A 1044 15.77 -25.87 3.26
C CYS A 1044 16.17 -26.28 1.83
N PRO A 1045 15.27 -26.93 1.05
CA PRO A 1045 15.61 -27.43 -0.29
C PRO A 1045 16.14 -26.36 -1.26
N LYS A 1046 15.64 -25.12 -1.15
CA LYS A 1046 16.09 -24.00 -1.99
C LYS A 1046 17.52 -23.55 -1.71
N ASN A 1047 18.10 -24.00 -0.61
CA ASN A 1047 19.47 -23.66 -0.19
C ASN A 1047 20.44 -24.83 -0.41
N ILE A 1048 20.02 -25.91 -1.07
CA ILE A 1048 20.84 -27.11 -1.25
C ILE A 1048 21.00 -27.39 -2.74
N VAL A 1049 22.25 -27.46 -3.20
CA VAL A 1049 22.59 -27.84 -4.57
C VAL A 1049 23.04 -29.29 -4.58
N VAL A 1050 22.43 -30.08 -5.46
CA VAL A 1050 22.68 -31.52 -5.57
C VAL A 1050 23.13 -31.90 -6.96
N SER A 1051 23.89 -32.98 -7.05
CA SER A 1051 24.32 -33.58 -8.30
C SER A 1051 24.56 -35.07 -8.09
N ASN A 1052 24.10 -35.92 -9.01
CA ASN A 1052 24.26 -37.38 -8.94
C ASN A 1052 23.93 -37.97 -7.55
N ASN A 1053 22.73 -37.69 -7.03
CA ASN A 1053 22.26 -38.16 -5.71
C ASN A 1053 23.13 -37.74 -4.51
N THR A 1054 23.98 -36.72 -4.68
CA THR A 1054 24.89 -36.22 -3.64
C THR A 1054 24.66 -34.73 -3.40
N ILE A 1055 24.73 -34.31 -2.13
CA ILE A 1055 24.76 -32.88 -1.77
C ILE A 1055 26.14 -32.32 -2.11
N VAL A 1056 26.16 -31.40 -3.07
CA VAL A 1056 27.39 -30.77 -3.54
C VAL A 1056 27.66 -29.51 -2.75
N TRP A 1057 26.65 -28.64 -2.64
CA TRP A 1057 26.77 -27.35 -1.96
C TRP A 1057 25.56 -27.04 -1.09
N ILE A 1058 25.81 -26.31 -0.01
CA ILE A 1058 24.81 -25.69 0.85
C ILE A 1058 25.03 -24.18 0.81
N LEU A 1059 23.95 -23.45 0.58
CA LEU A 1059 23.86 -21.99 0.42
C LEU A 1059 23.09 -21.37 1.58
N GLY A 1060 23.06 -20.05 1.69
CA GLY A 1060 22.20 -19.36 2.66
C GLY A 1060 22.73 -19.36 4.10
N TRP A 1061 24.06 -19.34 4.26
CA TRP A 1061 24.75 -19.24 5.55
C TRP A 1061 24.64 -17.87 6.26
N ASP A 1062 23.73 -17.01 5.82
CA ASP A 1062 23.46 -15.69 6.40
C ASP A 1062 23.19 -15.71 7.89
N CYS A 1063 22.46 -16.72 8.36
CA CYS A 1063 22.04 -16.86 9.76
C CYS A 1063 22.96 -17.80 10.55
N ALA A 1064 24.09 -18.19 9.97
CA ALA A 1064 24.98 -19.17 10.56
C ALA A 1064 25.71 -18.62 11.78
N GLY A 1065 25.91 -19.47 12.78
CA GLY A 1065 26.57 -19.08 14.02
C GLY A 1065 26.54 -20.16 15.08
N HIS A 1066 27.09 -19.85 16.25
CA HIS A 1066 27.08 -20.74 17.41
C HIS A 1066 25.86 -20.44 18.29
N TYR A 1067 24.85 -21.30 18.19
CA TYR A 1067 23.56 -21.14 18.88
C TYR A 1067 23.18 -22.42 19.66
N PRO A 1068 22.16 -22.36 20.53
CA PRO A 1068 21.67 -23.55 21.24
C PRO A 1068 21.28 -24.68 20.28
N ALA A 1069 21.49 -25.93 20.68
CA ALA A 1069 21.25 -27.10 19.82
C ALA A 1069 19.84 -27.19 19.21
N TRP A 1070 18.82 -26.62 19.87
CA TRP A 1070 17.44 -26.56 19.37
C TRP A 1070 17.23 -25.58 18.22
N TRP A 1071 18.11 -24.58 18.06
CA TRP A 1071 17.92 -23.47 17.10
C TRP A 1071 17.79 -23.98 15.65
N GLU A 1072 18.70 -24.86 15.22
CA GLU A 1072 18.61 -25.42 13.85
C GLU A 1072 17.31 -26.19 13.62
N TYR A 1073 16.86 -26.94 14.63
CA TYR A 1073 15.65 -27.76 14.53
C TYR A 1073 14.42 -26.88 14.37
N VAL A 1074 14.24 -25.82 15.17
CA VAL A 1074 13.06 -24.97 15.05
C VAL A 1074 13.06 -24.16 13.76
N ARG A 1075 14.24 -23.70 13.32
CA ARG A 1075 14.44 -22.92 12.10
C ARG A 1075 14.20 -23.74 10.84
N PHE A 1076 14.42 -25.05 10.89
CA PHE A 1076 14.10 -25.97 9.80
C PHE A 1076 12.61 -25.98 9.46
N PHE A 1077 11.71 -25.85 10.47
CA PHE A 1077 10.26 -25.80 10.25
C PHE A 1077 9.74 -24.40 9.89
N GLU A 1078 10.48 -23.34 10.20
CA GLU A 1078 10.15 -21.98 9.73
C GLU A 1078 10.43 -21.76 8.25
N ALA A 1079 11.42 -22.48 7.71
CA ALA A 1079 11.83 -22.31 6.33
C ALA A 1079 10.73 -22.85 5.39
N ARG A 1080 9.81 -21.99 4.97
CA ARG A 1080 8.68 -22.34 4.09
C ARG A 1080 9.18 -22.92 2.76
N THR A 1081 8.67 -24.10 2.42
CA THR A 1081 8.86 -24.75 1.10
C THR A 1081 7.63 -24.53 0.21
N THR A 1082 7.77 -24.77 -1.09
CA THR A 1082 6.62 -24.84 -2.00
C THR A 1082 5.69 -26.01 -1.66
N ASP A 1083 4.42 -25.94 -2.09
CA ASP A 1083 3.42 -27.00 -1.85
C ASP A 1083 3.88 -28.38 -2.38
N THR A 1084 4.61 -28.39 -3.49
CA THR A 1084 5.17 -29.61 -4.11
C THR A 1084 6.28 -30.26 -3.28
N ASN A 1085 6.81 -29.53 -2.30
CA ASN A 1085 7.89 -29.95 -1.43
C ASN A 1085 7.42 -30.12 0.03
N GLY A 1086 6.11 -30.08 0.28
CA GLY A 1086 5.53 -30.12 1.64
C GLY A 1086 5.91 -31.34 2.47
N ASP A 1087 6.28 -32.47 1.83
CA ASP A 1087 6.77 -33.66 2.52
C ASP A 1087 8.22 -33.55 3.05
N TRP A 1088 8.92 -32.43 2.78
CA TRP A 1088 10.25 -32.14 3.30
C TRP A 1088 10.34 -32.28 4.83
N TYR A 1089 9.34 -31.75 5.55
CA TYR A 1089 9.34 -31.74 7.00
C TYR A 1089 9.14 -33.14 7.62
N GLU A 1090 8.61 -34.10 6.86
CA GLU A 1090 8.47 -35.50 7.30
C GLU A 1090 9.83 -36.18 7.54
N TYR A 1091 10.90 -35.66 6.93
CA TYR A 1091 12.26 -36.19 7.05
C TYR A 1091 13.05 -35.56 8.22
N ALA A 1092 12.43 -34.75 9.07
CA ALA A 1092 13.13 -34.12 10.20
C ALA A 1092 13.81 -35.14 11.13
N ALA A 1093 13.13 -36.25 11.46
CA ALA A 1093 13.68 -37.34 12.28
C ALA A 1093 14.88 -38.05 11.63
N ASP A 1094 14.94 -38.03 10.29
CA ASP A 1094 16.05 -38.61 9.53
C ASP A 1094 17.25 -37.66 9.43
N ILE A 1095 17.01 -36.35 9.48
CA ILE A 1095 18.02 -35.29 9.38
C ILE A 1095 18.64 -34.97 10.75
N PHE A 1096 17.83 -34.88 11.80
CA PHE A 1096 18.28 -34.48 13.14
C PHE A 1096 18.53 -35.68 14.05
N GLU A 1097 19.57 -35.57 14.89
CA GLU A 1097 19.87 -36.59 15.91
C GLU A 1097 19.03 -36.40 17.17
N ASP A 1098 18.75 -35.14 17.51
CA ASP A 1098 17.92 -34.72 18.63
C ASP A 1098 16.73 -33.89 18.12
N GLU A 1099 15.55 -34.14 18.68
CA GLU A 1099 14.32 -33.41 18.35
C GLU A 1099 13.90 -32.49 19.51
N PHE A 1100 13.34 -31.32 19.17
CA PHE A 1100 12.96 -30.29 20.13
C PHE A 1100 11.52 -29.81 19.91
N PRO A 1101 10.50 -30.69 20.06
CA PRO A 1101 9.11 -30.36 19.74
C PRO A 1101 8.50 -29.30 20.67
N VAL A 1102 8.95 -29.24 21.94
CA VAL A 1102 8.47 -28.25 22.91
C VAL A 1102 8.99 -26.85 22.56
N GLU A 1103 10.28 -26.76 22.27
CA GLU A 1103 10.94 -25.54 21.83
C GLU A 1103 10.42 -25.09 20.45
N LEU A 1104 10.11 -26.03 19.56
CA LEU A 1104 9.47 -25.75 18.26
C LEU A 1104 8.11 -25.08 18.47
N ALA A 1105 7.22 -25.67 19.27
CA ALA A 1105 5.92 -25.08 19.54
C ALA A 1105 6.02 -23.70 20.22
N ALA A 1106 6.95 -23.55 21.16
CA ALA A 1106 7.19 -22.27 21.83
C ALA A 1106 7.76 -21.21 20.87
N TYR A 1107 8.72 -21.57 20.03
CA TYR A 1107 9.29 -20.66 19.04
C TYR A 1107 8.26 -20.26 17.98
N GLN A 1108 7.40 -21.18 17.50
CA GLN A 1108 6.28 -20.84 16.62
C GLN A 1108 5.33 -19.82 17.28
N GLY A 1109 5.11 -19.94 18.59
CA GLY A 1109 4.38 -18.95 19.37
C GLY A 1109 5.09 -17.59 19.40
N ILE A 1110 6.40 -17.58 19.61
CA ILE A 1110 7.24 -16.36 19.54
C ILE A 1110 7.14 -15.73 18.14
N ALA A 1111 7.37 -16.48 17.07
CA ALA A 1111 7.33 -16.00 15.69
C ALA A 1111 5.97 -15.38 15.31
N ARG A 1112 4.86 -15.97 15.78
CA ARG A 1112 3.52 -15.39 15.60
C ARG A 1112 3.31 -14.11 16.40
N CYS A 1113 3.86 -14.05 17.61
CA CYS A 1113 3.75 -12.88 18.49
C CYS A 1113 4.76 -11.76 18.16
N GLN A 1114 5.72 -12.02 17.26
CA GLN A 1114 6.60 -11.01 16.65
C GLN A 1114 5.94 -10.26 15.48
N GLN A 1115 4.80 -10.78 14.99
CA GLN A 1115 4.00 -10.16 13.93
C GLN A 1115 2.79 -9.43 14.57
N PRO A 1116 2.41 -8.24 14.07
CA PRO A 1116 1.28 -7.46 14.61
C PRO A 1116 -0.06 -8.20 14.59
#